data_AF-A0A7H9S4N1-F1
#
_entry.id   AF-A0A7H9S4N1-F1
#
_cell.length_a   1.000
_cell.length_b   1.000
_cell.length_c   1.000
_cell.angle_alpha   90.00
_cell.angle_beta   90.00
_cell.angle_gamma   90.00
#
_symmetry.space_group_name_H-M   'P 1'
#
loop_
_entity.id
_entity.type
_entity.pdbx_description
1 polymer ?
#
loop_
_entity_poly.entity_id
_entity_poly.type
_entity_poly.pdbx_seq_one_letter_code
_entity_poly.pdbx_strand_id
1 'polypeptide(L)'
;MTVKYYAILTNQGAARLANATMLGSKLNLTQMAVGDANGVLPTPDPAQTKLINQKRIAPLNLLSVDPNNQSQIIAEQIIPENEGGFWIREIGLYDDEGVLIAVANCPETYKPQLQEGSGRTQTIRMILVVTNTEAITLKIDPSVVLATRKYVDDKISEHEQSRRHPDASLTVKGFTQLSSAINSESETLAATPKAVKAAYDLANGKYTAQNATTTQKGIVQLSSATNSTSETLAATPKAVKVVMDETNKKAPLNSPALTGTPTTPTAPQGTNNAQIASTAFVMAAIAALVDSSPDALNTLNELAAALGNDPNFATTVIDALAGKQPKDATLTALAELATSADKLPYFTGANRAALTALTSVGREIISKTSAEDVLDYLRLTEIIDKFHSQITTCERNSRVENFYTLAETCTAELLSLNAPEAYDKSITLTVNEELTTDYTGPVTGHCSIGDPQSYIIAMCTSTTLEYQVSSVVLESDGTFSFARSWPGAKSFKLYRTSNNGLVTVWEDPLCIRSYRMPSDAGDETVRVMKDRTYTYDQAVSAIALMAQGHSQTERFVRGLCAIVGSGGSEGSVPFFVNRMSARTSSQYYRTGNAAWVAYALAYYLLKYPDGEMAVVARDKLTQCAEWIEIFRVRDGSDVRSGLYTSGSGRYLDGVFYPDFKADWCASEHQFDLWFLFDLMGRLGFTGYAEKAKALADAIMEKLWVEDEGRFYAGMRTTGVDKASPLDCASWGGLFVANIDMEKARRCFTYLGRLWYATHDATGYTPYHPEYGYPNKQRGVWVEGSAGVALLARRLGDDTTAMDILARLAPLRTRYGYIDSCDYPDNDDMPPWPSSCNTAWMILACDPQGFWNVNSPVLPGRYYKY
;
A
#
# COMPACT_ATOMS: atom_id res chain seq x y z
N MET A 1 -4.26 -39.82 41.86
CA MET A 1 -4.54 -40.46 40.56
C MET A 1 -3.25 -41.11 40.11
N THR A 2 -3.20 -42.44 39.99
CA THR A 2 -2.05 -43.14 39.41
C THR A 2 -1.88 -42.69 37.97
N VAL A 3 -0.72 -42.12 37.65
CA VAL A 3 -0.41 -41.63 36.29
C VAL A 3 -0.41 -42.84 35.36
N LYS A 4 -1.35 -42.86 34.40
CA LYS A 4 -1.59 -44.03 33.53
C LYS A 4 -0.49 -44.27 32.49
N TYR A 5 0.21 -43.21 32.09
CA TYR A 5 1.29 -43.25 31.09
C TYR A 5 2.51 -42.49 31.61
N TYR A 6 3.68 -43.13 31.60
CA TYR A 6 4.90 -42.56 32.16
C TYR A 6 6.14 -43.17 31.52
N ALA A 7 7.25 -42.45 31.63
CA ALA A 7 8.58 -42.90 31.21
C ALA A 7 9.48 -43.12 32.43
N ILE A 8 10.32 -44.14 32.39
CA ILE A 8 11.33 -44.43 33.41
C ILE A 8 12.67 -44.74 32.77
N LEU A 9 13.75 -44.52 33.53
CA LEU A 9 15.07 -45.04 33.20
C LEU A 9 15.10 -46.55 33.46
N THR A 10 15.77 -47.29 32.57
CA THR A 10 16.15 -48.68 32.85
C THR A 10 17.32 -48.71 33.82
N ASN A 11 17.57 -49.86 34.45
CA ASN A 11 18.75 -50.07 35.31
C ASN A 11 20.05 -49.79 34.54
N GLN A 12 20.09 -50.11 33.24
CA GLN A 12 21.23 -49.80 32.38
C GLN A 12 21.34 -48.30 32.08
N GLY A 13 20.22 -47.63 31.80
CA GLY A 13 20.17 -46.20 31.55
C GLY A 13 20.59 -45.37 32.76
N ALA A 14 20.11 -45.74 33.96
CA ALA A 14 20.50 -45.09 35.21
C ALA A 14 22.01 -45.25 35.48
N ALA A 15 22.58 -46.45 35.28
CA ALA A 15 24.01 -46.69 35.45
C ALA A 15 24.87 -45.90 34.45
N ARG A 16 24.45 -45.83 33.18
CA ARG A 16 25.16 -45.08 32.13
C ARG A 16 25.09 -43.56 32.35
N LEU A 17 23.93 -43.05 32.76
CA LEU A 17 23.77 -41.63 33.10
C LEU A 17 24.61 -41.24 34.33
N ALA A 18 24.69 -42.10 35.35
CA ALA A 18 25.54 -41.90 36.51
C ALA A 18 27.04 -41.92 36.13
N ASN A 19 27.47 -42.87 35.28
CA ASN A 19 28.84 -42.94 34.78
C ASN A 19 29.24 -41.71 33.95
N ALA A 20 28.36 -41.24 33.06
CA ALA A 20 28.57 -40.03 32.26
C ALA A 20 28.78 -38.80 33.17
N THR A 21 27.92 -38.66 34.19
CA THR A 21 28.02 -37.59 35.18
C THR A 21 29.33 -37.66 35.99
N MET A 22 29.75 -38.86 36.40
CA MET A 22 30.97 -39.05 37.20
C MET A 22 32.27 -38.82 36.41
N LEU A 23 32.29 -39.21 35.13
CA LEU A 23 33.48 -39.13 34.27
C LEU A 23 33.58 -37.80 33.50
N GLY A 24 32.58 -36.93 33.58
CA GLY A 24 32.48 -35.70 32.78
C GLY A 24 32.27 -35.96 31.28
N SER A 25 31.88 -37.18 30.91
CA SER A 25 31.50 -37.55 29.55
C SER A 25 29.99 -37.33 29.34
N LYS A 26 29.54 -37.34 28.08
CA LYS A 26 28.13 -37.15 27.75
C LYS A 26 27.52 -38.43 27.18
N LEU A 27 26.32 -38.76 27.63
CA LEU A 27 25.50 -39.84 27.08
C LEU A 27 24.83 -39.37 25.79
N ASN A 28 25.09 -40.08 24.70
CA ASN A 28 24.52 -39.77 23.39
C ASN A 28 23.23 -40.57 23.18
N LEU A 29 22.08 -39.92 23.28
CA LEU A 29 20.81 -40.54 22.92
C LEU A 29 20.59 -40.34 21.43
N THR A 30 20.53 -41.44 20.67
CA THR A 30 20.58 -41.36 19.21
C THR A 30 19.32 -41.86 18.53
N GLN A 31 18.64 -42.87 19.12
CA GLN A 31 17.52 -43.54 18.48
C GLN A 31 16.33 -43.68 19.43
N MET A 32 15.13 -43.70 18.85
CA MET A 32 13.91 -44.06 19.56
C MET A 32 13.21 -45.19 18.82
N ALA A 33 12.68 -46.15 19.56
CA ALA A 33 11.89 -47.25 19.04
C ALA A 33 10.46 -47.19 19.54
N VAL A 34 9.54 -47.74 18.75
CA VAL A 34 8.14 -47.95 19.11
C VAL A 34 7.74 -49.42 18.89
N GLY A 35 6.84 -49.91 19.74
CA GLY A 35 6.37 -51.29 19.72
C GLY A 35 4.88 -51.42 20.02
N ASP A 36 4.32 -52.57 19.66
CA ASP A 36 2.90 -52.88 19.89
C ASP A 36 2.64 -53.69 21.17
N ALA A 37 3.71 -54.03 21.90
CA ALA A 37 3.69 -54.80 23.15
C ALA A 37 2.83 -56.08 23.09
N ASN A 38 2.82 -56.78 21.94
CA ASN A 38 2.03 -58.00 21.70
C ASN A 38 0.52 -57.84 21.91
N GLY A 39 -0.02 -56.63 21.70
CA GLY A 39 -1.46 -56.40 21.82
C GLY A 39 -1.92 -55.86 23.18
N VAL A 40 -1.03 -55.80 24.18
CA VAL A 40 -1.39 -55.45 25.57
C VAL A 40 -0.60 -54.21 26.00
N LEU A 41 -1.28 -53.23 26.61
CA LEU A 41 -0.62 -52.04 27.17
C LEU A 41 0.37 -52.44 28.28
N PRO A 42 1.69 -52.22 28.11
CA PRO A 42 2.67 -52.69 29.08
C PRO A 42 2.83 -51.73 30.25
N THR A 43 3.32 -52.27 31.38
CA THR A 43 3.82 -51.48 32.51
C THR A 43 5.33 -51.34 32.35
N PRO A 44 5.89 -50.13 32.20
CA PRO A 44 7.34 -49.92 32.13
C PRO A 44 8.06 -50.51 33.35
N ASP A 45 9.10 -51.32 33.13
CA ASP A 45 9.91 -51.99 34.15
C ASP A 45 11.39 -51.58 34.03
N PRO A 46 12.04 -51.08 35.11
CA PRO A 46 13.47 -50.75 35.09
C PRO A 46 14.39 -51.90 34.66
N ALA A 47 13.98 -53.16 34.83
CA ALA A 47 14.77 -54.32 34.42
C ALA A 47 14.76 -54.58 32.90
N GLN A 48 13.96 -53.85 32.10
CA GLN A 48 13.89 -54.03 30.66
C GLN A 48 15.23 -53.70 29.97
N THR A 49 15.66 -54.62 29.12
CA THR A 49 16.84 -54.44 28.25
C THR A 49 16.46 -54.24 26.78
N LYS A 50 15.19 -54.47 26.44
CA LYS A 50 14.59 -54.28 25.11
C LYS A 50 13.07 -54.06 25.24
N LEU A 51 12.45 -53.54 24.18
CA LEU A 51 10.99 -53.49 24.05
C LEU A 51 10.39 -54.91 23.93
N ILE A 52 9.14 -55.07 24.36
CA ILE A 52 8.43 -56.37 24.37
C ILE A 52 8.18 -56.86 22.94
N ASN A 53 7.75 -55.97 22.05
CA ASN A 53 7.60 -56.22 20.62
C ASN A 53 7.86 -54.95 19.79
N GLN A 54 9.14 -54.68 19.53
CA GLN A 54 9.57 -53.56 18.69
C GLN A 54 9.04 -53.69 17.26
N LYS A 55 8.40 -52.64 16.75
CA LYS A 55 7.94 -52.54 15.36
C LYS A 55 8.84 -51.65 14.51
N ARG A 56 9.43 -50.63 15.13
CA ARG A 56 10.20 -49.61 14.42
C ARG A 56 11.24 -48.99 15.34
N ILE A 57 12.41 -48.66 14.79
CA ILE A 57 13.46 -47.85 15.43
C ILE A 57 14.04 -46.88 14.39
N ALA A 58 14.26 -45.61 14.76
CA ALA A 58 15.01 -44.65 13.93
C ALA A 58 15.72 -43.60 14.77
N PRO A 59 16.60 -42.79 14.13
CA PRO A 59 17.18 -41.62 14.74
C PRO A 59 16.13 -40.64 15.31
N LEU A 60 16.53 -39.91 16.35
CA LEU A 60 15.73 -38.83 16.93
C LEU A 60 15.64 -37.63 15.97
N ASN A 61 14.45 -37.02 15.89
CA ASN A 61 14.21 -35.76 15.19
C ASN A 61 14.44 -34.54 16.09
N LEU A 62 14.15 -34.68 17.38
CA LEU A 62 14.41 -33.65 18.40
C LEU A 62 14.96 -34.29 19.68
N LEU A 63 15.94 -33.64 20.30
CA LEU A 63 16.43 -33.91 21.64
C LEU A 63 16.76 -32.57 22.29
N SER A 64 15.95 -32.14 23.24
CA SER A 64 16.11 -30.85 23.92
C SER A 64 15.77 -30.96 25.41
N VAL A 65 16.27 -30.02 26.20
CA VAL A 65 15.81 -29.82 27.58
C VAL A 65 14.47 -29.08 27.55
N ASP A 66 13.53 -29.43 28.42
CA ASP A 66 12.26 -28.71 28.51
C ASP A 66 12.53 -27.26 28.99
N PRO A 67 12.11 -26.23 28.24
CA PRO A 67 12.34 -24.84 28.62
C PRO A 67 11.65 -24.44 29.93
N ASN A 68 10.61 -25.16 30.35
CA ASN A 68 9.89 -24.92 31.60
C ASN A 68 10.38 -25.81 32.76
N ASN A 69 11.18 -26.85 32.48
CA ASN A 69 11.71 -27.76 33.49
C ASN A 69 13.09 -28.30 33.10
N GLN A 70 14.14 -27.72 33.68
CA GLN A 70 15.53 -28.08 33.40
C GLN A 70 15.91 -29.53 33.79
N SER A 71 15.06 -30.25 34.53
CA SER A 71 15.25 -31.67 34.89
C SER A 71 14.55 -32.64 33.92
N GLN A 72 13.94 -32.14 32.84
CA GLN A 72 13.25 -32.95 31.85
C GLN A 72 13.91 -32.86 30.48
N ILE A 73 13.98 -33.99 29.80
CA ILE A 73 14.44 -34.10 28.42
C ILE A 73 13.28 -34.55 27.56
N ILE A 74 13.11 -33.84 26.45
CA ILE A 74 12.13 -34.12 25.42
C ILE A 74 12.87 -34.77 24.26
N ALA A 75 12.56 -36.04 24.02
CA ALA A 75 13.00 -36.77 22.84
C ALA A 75 11.81 -36.91 21.89
N GLU A 76 11.98 -36.57 20.62
CA GLU A 76 10.94 -36.74 19.61
C GLU A 76 11.44 -37.53 18.41
N GLN A 77 10.52 -38.29 17.84
CA GLN A 77 10.68 -39.00 16.59
C GLN A 77 9.43 -38.79 15.74
N ILE A 78 9.61 -38.53 14.46
CA ILE A 78 8.54 -38.43 13.47
C ILE A 78 8.49 -39.74 12.70
N ILE A 79 7.34 -40.39 12.71
CA ILE A 79 7.06 -41.56 11.87
C ILE A 79 6.39 -41.04 10.58
N PRO A 80 7.06 -41.16 9.41
CA PRO A 80 6.54 -40.67 8.15
C PRO A 80 5.31 -41.45 7.67
N GLU A 81 4.60 -40.92 6.67
CA GLU A 81 3.37 -41.52 6.14
C GLU A 81 3.55 -42.89 5.46
N ASN A 82 4.75 -43.17 4.94
CA ASN A 82 5.10 -44.42 4.26
C ASN A 82 5.50 -45.55 5.23
N GLU A 83 5.62 -45.28 6.54
CA GLU A 83 5.92 -46.27 7.57
C GLU A 83 4.74 -46.37 8.56
N GLY A 84 4.17 -47.56 8.74
CA GLY A 84 3.00 -47.78 9.59
C GLY A 84 2.50 -49.23 9.54
N GLY A 85 1.21 -49.46 9.81
CA GLY A 85 0.57 -50.77 9.78
C GLY A 85 0.65 -51.51 11.12
N PHE A 86 0.90 -50.77 12.20
CA PHE A 86 1.07 -51.33 13.54
C PHE A 86 0.53 -50.39 14.63
N TRP A 87 0.20 -50.98 15.77
CA TRP A 87 -0.17 -50.27 16.98
C TRP A 87 1.07 -49.81 17.73
N ILE A 88 0.98 -48.65 18.37
CA ILE A 88 2.02 -48.10 19.24
C ILE A 88 1.48 -48.12 20.67
N ARG A 89 2.18 -48.84 21.55
CA ARG A 89 1.86 -49.02 22.97
C ARG A 89 3.06 -48.82 23.89
N GLU A 90 4.26 -49.04 23.37
CA GLU A 90 5.54 -48.85 24.08
C GLU A 90 6.51 -48.01 23.26
N ILE A 91 7.34 -47.24 23.96
CA ILE A 91 8.38 -46.38 23.40
C ILE A 91 9.68 -46.67 24.15
N GLY A 92 10.79 -46.81 23.42
CA GLY A 92 12.12 -47.03 23.98
C GLY A 92 13.12 -46.01 23.46
N LEU A 93 14.02 -45.53 24.31
CA LEU A 93 15.08 -44.58 23.96
C LEU A 93 16.44 -45.27 24.07
N TYR A 94 17.27 -45.15 23.03
CA TYR A 94 18.53 -45.88 22.90
C TYR A 94 19.73 -44.94 22.76
N ASP A 95 20.87 -45.37 23.29
CA ASP A 95 22.16 -44.69 23.08
C ASP A 95 22.84 -45.10 21.76
N ASP A 96 24.01 -44.50 21.47
CA ASP A 96 24.85 -44.81 20.30
C ASP A 96 25.44 -46.23 20.30
N GLU A 97 25.43 -46.93 21.44
CA GLU A 97 25.81 -48.34 21.56
C GLU A 97 24.62 -49.30 21.42
N GLY A 98 23.41 -48.78 21.18
CA GLY A 98 22.19 -49.56 21.01
C GLY A 98 21.61 -50.11 22.32
N VAL A 99 21.97 -49.53 23.47
CA VAL A 99 21.46 -49.90 24.78
C VAL A 99 20.17 -49.16 25.10
N LEU A 100 19.15 -49.86 25.60
CA LEU A 100 17.88 -49.26 26.02
C LEU A 100 18.08 -48.44 27.31
N ILE A 101 18.05 -47.11 27.19
CA ILE A 101 18.26 -46.16 28.29
C ILE A 101 16.96 -45.87 29.03
N ALA A 102 15.85 -45.69 28.31
CA ALA A 102 14.56 -45.38 28.90
C ALA A 102 13.43 -46.11 28.19
N VAL A 103 12.37 -46.41 28.93
CA VAL A 103 11.17 -47.07 28.43
C VAL A 103 9.92 -46.35 28.93
N ALA A 104 8.92 -46.24 28.07
CA ALA A 104 7.64 -45.62 28.37
C ALA A 104 6.47 -46.40 27.76
N ASN A 105 5.31 -46.29 28.39
CA ASN A 105 4.04 -46.68 27.78
C ASN A 105 3.30 -45.44 27.25
N CYS A 106 2.41 -45.63 26.27
CA CYS A 106 1.62 -44.55 25.69
C CYS A 106 0.18 -44.98 25.41
N PRO A 107 -0.76 -44.04 25.20
CA PRO A 107 -2.11 -44.37 24.72
C PRO A 107 -2.04 -45.19 23.44
N GLU A 108 -2.86 -46.25 23.37
CA GLU A 108 -2.91 -47.14 22.20
C GLU A 108 -3.26 -46.33 20.95
N THR A 109 -2.31 -46.22 20.03
CA THR A 109 -2.46 -45.41 18.83
C THR A 109 -2.12 -46.25 17.61
N TYR A 110 -3.07 -46.37 16.68
CA TYR A 110 -2.81 -47.03 15.39
C TYR A 110 -2.17 -46.04 14.41
N LYS A 111 -1.02 -46.43 13.85
CA LYS A 111 -0.35 -45.67 12.79
C LYS A 111 -0.62 -46.36 11.45
N PRO A 112 -1.53 -45.84 10.60
CA PRO A 112 -1.83 -46.46 9.31
C PRO A 112 -0.66 -46.35 8.32
N GLN A 113 -0.62 -47.27 7.36
CA GLN A 113 0.19 -47.12 6.14
C GLN A 113 -0.61 -46.39 5.06
N LEU A 114 0.07 -45.69 4.15
CA LEU A 114 -0.55 -45.04 3.00
C LEU A 114 -1.45 -46.01 2.17
N GLN A 115 -1.07 -47.29 2.07
CA GLN A 115 -1.83 -48.34 1.37
C GLN A 115 -3.19 -48.64 2.02
N GLU A 116 -3.39 -48.25 3.28
CA GLU A 116 -4.64 -48.42 4.03
C GLU A 116 -5.59 -47.21 3.83
N GLY A 117 -5.27 -46.29 2.91
CA GLY A 117 -6.11 -45.14 2.56
C GLY A 117 -5.97 -43.92 3.49
N SER A 118 -5.02 -43.94 4.43
CA SER A 118 -4.73 -42.81 5.33
C SER A 118 -3.22 -42.62 5.49
N GLY A 119 -2.65 -41.68 4.73
CA GLY A 119 -1.27 -41.22 4.89
C GLY A 119 -1.17 -40.23 6.05
N ARG A 120 -0.82 -40.72 7.24
CA ARG A 120 -0.68 -39.87 8.44
C ARG A 120 0.77 -39.83 8.88
N THR A 121 1.36 -38.65 9.00
CA THR A 121 2.64 -38.46 9.72
C THR A 121 2.35 -38.35 11.21
N GLN A 122 3.09 -39.08 12.04
CA GLN A 122 2.85 -39.15 13.49
C GLN A 122 4.12 -38.80 14.27
N THR A 123 4.05 -37.73 15.07
CA THR A 123 5.12 -37.40 16.02
C THR A 123 4.91 -38.20 17.32
N ILE A 124 5.97 -38.86 17.77
CA ILE A 124 6.09 -39.55 19.04
C ILE A 124 7.03 -38.73 19.92
N ARG A 125 6.54 -38.34 21.10
CA ARG A 125 7.28 -37.55 22.09
C ARG A 125 7.41 -38.36 23.38
N MET A 126 8.63 -38.56 23.84
CA MET A 126 8.94 -39.09 25.17
C MET A 126 9.51 -37.97 26.03
N ILE A 127 8.91 -37.75 27.21
CA ILE A 127 9.42 -36.82 28.21
C ILE A 127 10.03 -37.66 29.33
N LEU A 128 11.33 -37.51 29.56
CA LEU A 128 12.09 -38.26 30.54
C LEU A 128 12.64 -37.33 31.61
N VAL A 129 12.38 -37.65 32.88
CA VAL A 129 12.98 -36.95 34.03
C VAL A 129 14.35 -37.55 34.31
N VAL A 130 15.38 -36.71 34.35
CA VAL A 130 16.76 -37.12 34.64
C VAL A 130 17.36 -36.28 35.77
N THR A 131 18.34 -36.85 36.48
CA THR A 131 19.02 -36.17 37.60
C THR A 131 20.06 -35.14 37.16
N ASN A 132 20.57 -35.23 35.93
CA ASN A 132 21.48 -34.25 35.34
C ASN A 132 21.31 -34.19 33.80
N THR A 133 20.81 -33.08 33.28
CA THR A 133 20.62 -32.86 31.83
C THR A 133 21.91 -32.46 31.10
N GLU A 134 22.92 -31.93 31.80
CA GLU A 134 24.22 -31.56 31.22
C GLU A 134 25.06 -32.77 30.79
N ALA A 135 24.78 -33.92 31.42
CA ALA A 135 25.41 -35.21 31.11
C ALA A 135 24.89 -35.84 29.81
N ILE A 136 24.02 -35.16 29.05
CA ILE A 136 23.44 -35.66 27.79
C ILE A 136 23.84 -34.76 26.61
N THR A 137 24.21 -35.37 25.48
CA THR A 137 24.59 -34.63 24.28
C THR A 137 23.35 -34.16 23.52
N LEU A 138 23.08 -32.85 23.59
CA LEU A 138 22.06 -32.17 22.78
C LEU A 138 22.63 -31.85 21.40
N LYS A 139 22.78 -32.87 20.55
CA LYS A 139 23.23 -32.67 19.17
C LYS A 139 22.48 -33.58 18.23
N ILE A 140 21.76 -32.98 17.29
CA ILE A 140 21.14 -33.67 16.14
C ILE A 140 21.81 -33.14 14.89
N ASP A 141 22.12 -34.04 13.97
CA ASP A 141 22.70 -33.74 12.67
C ASP A 141 21.66 -33.01 11.77
N PRO A 142 21.89 -31.75 11.37
CA PRO A 142 20.95 -30.99 10.54
C PRO A 142 20.81 -31.53 9.10
N SER A 143 21.65 -32.47 8.67
CA SER A 143 21.67 -32.94 7.28
C SER A 143 20.63 -34.02 6.95
N VAL A 144 19.92 -34.57 7.94
CA VAL A 144 19.00 -35.72 7.75
C VAL A 144 17.60 -35.49 8.33
N VAL A 145 17.17 -34.25 8.59
CA VAL A 145 15.89 -34.00 9.31
C VAL A 145 15.02 -32.95 8.63
N LEU A 146 13.71 -33.27 8.48
CA LEU A 146 12.64 -32.33 8.14
C LEU A 146 12.54 -31.25 9.23
N ALA A 147 12.82 -29.99 8.87
CA ALA A 147 12.64 -28.86 9.78
C ALA A 147 11.15 -28.57 10.01
N THR A 148 10.74 -28.29 11.25
CA THR A 148 9.39 -27.81 11.53
C THR A 148 9.21 -26.41 10.96
N ARG A 149 8.00 -26.08 10.48
CA ARG A 149 7.68 -24.75 9.94
C ARG A 149 8.08 -23.62 10.90
N LYS A 150 7.79 -23.80 12.19
CA LYS A 150 8.17 -22.84 13.25
C LYS A 150 9.68 -22.60 13.33
N TYR A 151 10.52 -23.64 13.22
CA TYR A 151 11.97 -23.47 13.22
C TYR A 151 12.44 -22.63 12.02
N VAL A 152 11.79 -22.80 10.86
CA VAL A 152 12.07 -22.02 9.64
C VAL A 152 11.62 -20.57 9.82
N ASP A 153 10.39 -20.35 10.29
CA ASP A 153 9.83 -19.01 10.52
C ASP A 153 10.68 -18.21 11.53
N ASP A 154 11.08 -18.84 12.64
CA ASP A 154 11.92 -18.20 13.66
C ASP A 154 13.30 -17.82 13.09
N LYS A 155 13.88 -18.64 12.20
CA LYS A 155 15.18 -18.36 11.55
C LYS A 155 15.10 -17.29 10.46
N ILE A 156 14.01 -17.25 9.71
CA ILE A 156 13.77 -16.19 8.70
C ILE A 156 13.57 -14.85 9.40
N SER A 157 12.80 -14.81 10.49
CA SER A 157 12.58 -13.59 11.26
C SER A 157 13.89 -13.08 11.91
N GLU A 158 14.73 -13.99 12.42
CA GLU A 158 16.08 -13.63 12.91
C GLU A 158 16.99 -13.08 11.80
N HIS A 159 16.90 -13.63 10.58
CA HIS A 159 17.68 -13.16 9.43
C HIS A 159 17.22 -11.77 8.94
N GLU A 160 15.92 -11.55 8.84
CA GLU A 160 15.29 -10.29 8.41
C GLU A 160 15.72 -9.11 9.30
N GLN A 161 15.82 -9.34 10.60
CA GLN A 161 16.25 -8.32 11.57
C GLN A 161 17.78 -8.15 11.60
N SER A 162 18.53 -9.02 10.93
CA SER A 162 19.98 -8.97 10.94
C SER A 162 20.51 -7.98 9.89
N ARG A 163 21.44 -7.11 10.29
CA ARG A 163 22.28 -6.33 9.36
C ARG A 163 23.66 -6.98 9.18
N ARG A 164 23.74 -8.31 9.34
CA ARG A 164 24.99 -9.08 9.20
C ARG A 164 25.31 -9.34 7.73
N HIS A 165 25.19 -8.32 6.90
CA HIS A 165 25.63 -8.33 5.51
C HIS A 165 26.87 -7.44 5.41
N PRO A 166 27.88 -7.85 4.61
CA PRO A 166 29.01 -6.97 4.34
C PRO A 166 28.52 -5.67 3.68
N ASP A 167 29.21 -4.56 3.95
CA ASP A 167 28.98 -3.31 3.23
C ASP A 167 29.37 -3.48 1.76
N ALA A 168 28.67 -2.76 0.87
CA ALA A 168 29.00 -2.79 -0.55
C ALA A 168 30.36 -2.12 -0.79
N SER A 169 31.18 -2.76 -1.61
CA SER A 169 32.42 -2.19 -2.14
C SER A 169 32.43 -2.34 -3.67
N LEU A 170 33.49 -1.84 -4.30
CA LEU A 170 33.69 -1.99 -5.75
C LEU A 170 33.78 -3.45 -6.22
N THR A 171 34.03 -4.40 -5.31
CA THR A 171 34.24 -5.82 -5.63
C THR A 171 33.32 -6.77 -4.88
N VAL A 172 32.54 -6.28 -3.90
CA VAL A 172 31.68 -7.10 -3.04
C VAL A 172 30.29 -6.47 -2.96
N LYS A 173 29.24 -7.25 -3.23
CA LYS A 173 27.85 -6.82 -3.08
C LYS A 173 27.49 -6.70 -1.59
N GLY A 174 26.82 -5.63 -1.20
CA GLY A 174 26.47 -5.34 0.19
C GLY A 174 25.47 -4.18 0.32
N PHE A 175 25.25 -3.69 1.54
CA PHE A 175 24.45 -2.47 1.76
C PHE A 175 25.30 -1.21 1.52
N THR A 176 24.68 -0.14 0.98
CA THR A 176 25.37 1.14 0.70
C THR A 176 24.60 2.29 1.34
N GLN A 177 25.31 3.23 1.97
CA GLN A 177 24.71 4.47 2.47
C GLN A 177 24.73 5.55 1.38
N LEU A 178 23.72 6.42 1.37
CA LEU A 178 23.58 7.46 0.33
C LEU A 178 24.16 8.80 0.78
N SER A 179 24.83 9.52 -0.12
CA SER A 179 25.36 10.86 0.12
C SER A 179 24.87 11.87 -0.93
N SER A 180 24.50 13.07 -0.47
CA SER A 180 24.20 14.22 -1.34
C SER A 180 25.37 15.19 -1.50
N ALA A 181 26.56 14.84 -1.01
CA ALA A 181 27.76 15.64 -1.23
C ALA A 181 28.25 15.50 -2.68
N ILE A 182 28.60 16.62 -3.32
CA ILE A 182 29.14 16.67 -4.69
C ILE A 182 30.68 16.63 -4.75
N ASN A 183 31.30 16.44 -3.59
CA ASN A 183 32.75 16.41 -3.37
C ASN A 183 33.15 15.23 -2.45
N SER A 184 32.32 14.19 -2.37
CA SER A 184 32.61 13.02 -1.54
C SER A 184 33.76 12.20 -2.13
N GLU A 185 34.75 11.87 -1.31
CA GLU A 185 35.84 10.93 -1.65
C GLU A 185 35.56 9.50 -1.14
N SER A 186 34.38 9.27 -0.55
CA SER A 186 34.02 7.96 0.00
C SER A 186 33.72 6.94 -1.10
N GLU A 187 34.36 5.77 -1.01
CA GLU A 187 34.08 4.59 -1.85
C GLU A 187 32.97 3.68 -1.28
N THR A 188 32.45 4.00 -0.09
CA THR A 188 31.41 3.24 0.61
C THR A 188 30.04 3.93 0.59
N LEU A 189 29.97 5.14 0.02
CA LEU A 189 28.74 5.93 -0.12
C LEU A 189 28.37 6.09 -1.59
N ALA A 190 27.10 5.86 -1.93
CA ALA A 190 26.59 6.11 -3.27
C ALA A 190 26.05 7.55 -3.42
N ALA A 191 26.35 8.19 -4.55
CA ALA A 191 25.87 9.53 -4.85
C ALA A 191 24.35 9.52 -5.11
N THR A 192 23.63 10.43 -4.45
CA THR A 192 22.19 10.64 -4.70
C THR A 192 21.93 11.39 -6.02
N PRO A 193 20.74 11.28 -6.62
CA PRO A 193 20.33 12.12 -7.74
C PRO A 193 20.50 13.62 -7.50
N LYS A 194 20.33 14.07 -6.23
CA LYS A 194 20.57 15.45 -5.80
C LYS A 194 22.04 15.87 -5.95
N ALA A 195 22.98 15.01 -5.57
CA ALA A 195 24.41 15.27 -5.78
C ALA A 195 24.75 15.35 -7.28
N VAL A 196 24.24 14.40 -8.07
CA VAL A 196 24.48 14.38 -9.53
C VAL A 196 23.93 15.63 -10.20
N LYS A 197 22.71 16.06 -9.84
CA LYS A 197 22.10 17.28 -10.37
C LYS A 197 22.89 18.54 -9.98
N ALA A 198 23.33 18.65 -8.73
CA ALA A 198 24.11 19.79 -8.26
C ALA A 198 25.49 19.87 -8.93
N ALA A 199 26.16 18.73 -9.17
CA ALA A 199 27.41 18.69 -9.93
C ALA A 199 27.20 19.07 -11.40
N TYR A 200 26.12 18.59 -12.03
CA TYR A 200 25.75 18.94 -13.40
C TYR A 200 25.46 20.44 -13.54
N ASP A 201 24.67 21.03 -12.64
CA ASP A 201 24.35 22.45 -12.67
C ASP A 201 25.59 23.33 -12.47
N LEU A 202 26.51 22.91 -11.58
CA LEU A 202 27.78 23.60 -11.36
C LEU A 202 28.67 23.56 -12.61
N ALA A 203 28.71 22.43 -13.32
CA ALA A 203 29.46 22.30 -14.57
C ALA A 203 28.83 23.12 -15.71
N ASN A 204 27.51 23.03 -15.86
CA ASN A 204 26.76 23.74 -16.89
C ASN A 204 26.82 25.26 -16.70
N GLY A 205 26.81 25.75 -15.46
CA GLY A 205 26.94 27.18 -15.14
C GLY A 205 28.35 27.75 -15.35
N LYS A 206 29.40 26.93 -15.47
CA LYS A 206 30.79 27.39 -15.66
C LYS A 206 31.26 27.40 -17.11
N TYR A 207 30.51 26.82 -18.05
CA TYR A 207 30.94 26.67 -19.45
C TYR A 207 30.26 27.67 -20.41
N THR A 208 30.32 28.96 -20.09
CA THR A 208 30.08 30.05 -21.06
C THR A 208 31.33 30.92 -21.13
N ALA A 209 32.28 30.54 -21.99
CA ALA A 209 33.49 31.33 -22.25
C ALA A 209 33.12 32.63 -22.98
N GLN A 210 33.03 33.75 -22.25
CA GLN A 210 32.96 35.10 -22.82
C GLN A 210 34.28 35.85 -22.54
N ASN A 211 34.68 36.73 -23.44
CA ASN A 211 35.83 37.63 -23.23
C ASN A 211 35.53 38.58 -22.08
N ALA A 212 36.49 38.83 -21.18
CA ALA A 212 36.25 39.81 -20.13
C ALA A 212 36.21 41.23 -20.71
N THR A 213 35.36 42.06 -20.11
CA THR A 213 35.29 43.50 -20.37
C THR A 213 35.52 44.24 -19.04
N THR A 214 35.55 45.57 -19.08
CA THR A 214 35.66 46.39 -17.86
C THR A 214 34.45 46.27 -16.92
N THR A 215 33.35 45.68 -17.37
CA THR A 215 32.10 45.52 -16.60
C THR A 215 31.67 44.06 -16.41
N GLN A 216 32.37 43.10 -17.03
CA GLN A 216 32.00 41.68 -16.99
C GLN A 216 33.24 40.78 -16.86
N LYS A 217 33.21 39.83 -15.92
CA LYS A 217 34.28 38.84 -15.72
C LYS A 217 34.27 37.80 -16.85
N GLY A 218 35.43 37.48 -17.41
CA GLY A 218 35.61 36.54 -18.53
C GLY A 218 37.08 36.12 -18.73
N ILE A 219 37.41 35.56 -19.88
CA ILE A 219 38.80 35.16 -20.24
C ILE A 219 39.54 36.37 -20.84
N VAL A 220 40.79 36.65 -20.43
CA VAL A 220 41.61 37.80 -20.90
C VAL A 220 43.00 37.35 -21.31
N GLN A 221 43.52 37.89 -22.42
CA GLN A 221 44.90 37.69 -22.86
C GLN A 221 45.85 38.71 -22.20
N LEU A 222 47.02 38.26 -21.75
CA LEU A 222 47.98 39.07 -20.99
C LEU A 222 49.01 39.78 -21.88
N SER A 223 49.38 41.03 -21.54
CA SER A 223 50.40 41.84 -22.23
C SER A 223 51.42 42.42 -21.25
N SER A 224 52.71 42.41 -21.62
CA SER A 224 53.79 42.98 -20.80
C SER A 224 54.31 44.33 -21.30
N ALA A 225 53.61 44.99 -22.22
CA ALA A 225 53.98 46.33 -22.68
C ALA A 225 53.65 47.38 -21.60
N THR A 226 54.57 48.31 -21.31
CA THR A 226 54.41 49.36 -20.29
C THR A 226 53.74 50.63 -20.81
N ASN A 227 53.30 50.63 -22.07
CA ASN A 227 52.65 51.74 -22.77
C ASN A 227 51.47 51.26 -23.65
N SER A 228 50.88 50.10 -23.34
CA SER A 228 49.77 49.56 -24.15
C SER A 228 48.53 50.44 -24.05
N THR A 229 47.85 50.65 -25.18
CA THR A 229 46.54 51.32 -25.28
C THR A 229 45.39 50.33 -25.53
N SER A 230 45.64 49.03 -25.43
CA SER A 230 44.62 48.00 -25.70
C SER A 230 43.62 47.88 -24.56
N GLU A 231 42.32 47.86 -24.91
CA GLU A 231 41.22 47.64 -23.96
C GLU A 231 40.84 46.16 -23.81
N THR A 232 41.45 45.26 -24.60
CA THR A 232 41.15 43.82 -24.60
C THR A 232 42.27 42.97 -23.98
N LEU A 233 43.36 43.58 -23.54
CA LEU A 233 44.53 42.91 -22.95
C LEU A 233 44.75 43.41 -21.52
N ALA A 234 45.04 42.50 -20.58
CA ALA A 234 45.42 42.89 -19.22
C ALA A 234 46.94 43.02 -19.08
N ALA A 235 47.41 44.05 -18.36
CA ALA A 235 48.82 44.24 -18.05
C ALA A 235 49.33 43.13 -17.12
N THR A 236 50.51 42.57 -17.40
CA THR A 236 51.14 41.60 -16.52
C THR A 236 51.73 42.26 -15.27
N PRO A 237 51.94 41.49 -14.18
CA PRO A 237 52.70 41.95 -13.02
C PRO A 237 54.09 42.50 -13.38
N LYS A 238 54.71 41.99 -14.46
CA LYS A 238 55.97 42.50 -14.99
C LYS A 238 55.83 43.94 -15.49
N ALA A 239 54.80 44.26 -16.27
CA ALA A 239 54.56 45.63 -16.75
C ALA A 239 54.22 46.58 -15.60
N VAL A 240 53.36 46.16 -14.66
CA VAL A 240 52.99 46.97 -13.49
C VAL A 240 54.19 47.25 -12.59
N LYS A 241 55.04 46.23 -12.34
CA LYS A 241 56.24 46.40 -11.52
C LYS A 241 57.20 47.43 -12.12
N VAL A 242 57.42 47.39 -13.44
CA VAL A 242 58.29 48.36 -14.12
C VAL A 242 57.77 49.80 -13.94
N VAL A 243 56.45 50.02 -14.04
CA VAL A 243 55.85 51.35 -13.81
C VAL A 243 55.93 51.77 -12.33
N MET A 244 55.72 50.83 -11.40
CA MET A 244 55.79 51.10 -9.96
C MET A 244 57.21 51.45 -9.50
N ASP A 245 58.22 50.73 -9.98
CA ASP A 245 59.62 51.00 -9.65
C ASP A 245 60.06 52.40 -10.13
N GLU A 246 59.56 52.86 -11.28
CA GLU A 246 59.78 54.24 -11.74
C GLU A 246 59.02 55.29 -10.91
N THR A 247 57.80 54.99 -10.46
CA THR A 247 57.01 55.89 -9.61
C THR A 247 57.63 56.07 -8.23
N ASN A 248 58.19 54.99 -7.66
CA ASN A 248 58.83 55.00 -6.34
C ASN A 248 60.10 55.86 -6.26
N LYS A 249 60.69 56.28 -7.40
CA LYS A 249 61.83 57.19 -7.42
C LYS A 249 61.45 58.67 -7.21
N LYS A 250 60.15 58.99 -7.12
CA LYS A 250 59.65 60.37 -6.98
C LYS A 250 59.08 60.61 -5.57
N ALA A 251 59.29 61.79 -5.00
CA ALA A 251 58.69 62.17 -3.71
C ALA A 251 57.16 62.41 -3.85
N PRO A 252 56.34 62.09 -2.82
CA PRO A 252 54.91 62.37 -2.84
C PRO A 252 54.61 63.86 -3.04
N LEU A 253 53.60 64.19 -3.84
CA LEU A 253 53.26 65.57 -4.21
C LEU A 253 52.63 66.36 -3.04
N ASN A 254 51.91 65.69 -2.14
CA ASN A 254 51.32 66.27 -0.93
C ASN A 254 51.99 65.64 0.29
N SER A 255 52.51 66.48 1.20
CA SER A 255 53.10 66.09 2.48
C SER A 255 54.22 65.02 2.36
N PRO A 256 55.33 65.33 1.67
CA PRO A 256 56.44 64.39 1.58
C PRO A 256 57.01 64.08 2.97
N ALA A 257 57.20 62.80 3.27
CA ALA A 257 57.92 62.38 4.45
C ALA A 257 59.43 62.66 4.23
N LEU A 258 59.93 63.68 4.91
CA LEU A 258 61.35 64.04 4.87
C LEU A 258 62.12 63.13 5.83
N THR A 259 63.05 62.32 5.33
CA THR A 259 63.91 61.44 6.13
C THR A 259 65.37 61.93 6.10
N GLY A 260 66.14 61.68 7.17
CA GLY A 260 67.51 62.19 7.33
C GLY A 260 67.54 63.53 8.08
N THR A 261 68.42 64.46 7.67
CA THR A 261 68.56 65.81 8.23
C THR A 261 68.05 66.87 7.23
N PRO A 262 66.72 66.97 6.98
CA PRO A 262 66.19 68.01 6.12
C PRO A 262 66.43 69.39 6.72
N THR A 263 66.97 70.33 5.95
CA THR A 263 67.23 71.71 6.40
C THR A 263 66.11 72.64 5.95
N THR A 264 65.65 73.51 6.85
CA THR A 264 64.66 74.58 6.60
C THR A 264 65.08 75.87 7.33
N PRO A 265 64.77 77.08 6.83
CA PRO A 265 65.08 78.34 7.53
C PRO A 265 64.33 78.53 8.88
N THR A 266 64.91 79.27 9.84
CA THR A 266 64.26 79.60 11.14
C THR A 266 63.36 80.83 11.03
N ALA A 267 62.11 80.71 11.51
CA ALA A 267 61.10 81.77 11.46
C ALA A 267 61.15 82.75 12.65
N PRO A 268 60.72 84.02 12.51
CA PRO A 268 60.56 84.97 13.62
C PRO A 268 59.46 84.58 14.63
N GLN A 269 59.58 85.01 15.89
CA GLN A 269 58.57 84.76 16.95
C GLN A 269 57.18 85.33 16.57
N GLY A 270 56.11 84.56 16.80
CA GLY A 270 54.75 84.92 16.40
C GLY A 270 54.35 84.49 14.98
N THR A 271 55.22 83.83 14.22
CA THR A 271 54.85 83.30 12.90
C THR A 271 53.84 82.15 13.00
N ASN A 272 52.75 82.21 12.24
CA ASN A 272 51.61 81.30 12.34
C ASN A 272 51.06 80.83 10.98
N ASN A 273 51.95 80.58 10.00
CA ASN A 273 51.59 80.01 8.70
C ASN A 273 52.03 78.54 8.59
N ALA A 274 51.76 77.90 7.44
CA ALA A 274 51.96 76.47 7.22
C ALA A 274 53.41 76.04 6.93
N GLN A 275 54.41 76.91 7.15
CA GLN A 275 55.81 76.52 6.97
C GLN A 275 56.28 75.52 8.03
N ILE A 276 57.27 74.70 7.70
CA ILE A 276 57.89 73.79 8.68
C ILE A 276 58.63 74.64 9.74
N ALA A 277 58.21 74.54 10.99
CA ALA A 277 58.88 75.19 12.11
C ALA A 277 60.25 74.54 12.38
N SER A 278 61.30 75.35 12.48
CA SER A 278 62.60 74.86 12.95
C SER A 278 62.58 74.64 14.46
N THR A 279 63.48 73.78 14.97
CA THR A 279 63.60 73.48 16.40
C THR A 279 63.90 74.73 17.24
N ALA A 280 64.58 75.72 16.67
CA ALA A 280 64.85 77.00 17.32
C ALA A 280 63.58 77.82 17.59
N PHE A 281 62.54 77.71 16.76
CA PHE A 281 61.28 78.46 16.91
C PHE A 281 60.39 77.91 18.04
N VAL A 282 60.27 76.58 18.17
CA VAL A 282 59.36 75.92 19.13
C VAL A 282 59.79 76.12 20.59
N MET A 283 61.10 76.05 20.85
CA MET A 283 61.65 76.26 22.21
C MET A 283 61.30 77.64 22.77
N ALA A 284 61.17 78.65 21.92
CA ALA A 284 60.82 80.01 22.32
C ALA A 284 59.32 80.17 22.67
N ALA A 285 58.44 79.26 22.24
CA ALA A 285 56.99 79.36 22.48
C ALA A 285 56.55 78.65 23.78
N ILE A 286 57.15 77.50 24.10
CA ILE A 286 56.79 76.69 25.28
C ILE A 286 57.07 77.44 26.59
N ALA A 287 58.15 78.21 26.65
CA ALA A 287 58.50 79.01 27.82
C ALA A 287 57.41 80.03 28.22
N ALA A 288 56.51 80.44 27.31
CA ALA A 288 55.48 81.43 27.57
C ALA A 288 54.16 80.86 28.13
N LEU A 289 53.89 79.56 28.01
CA LEU A 289 52.61 78.94 28.38
C LEU A 289 52.54 78.46 29.85
N VAL A 290 53.69 78.12 30.44
CA VAL A 290 53.78 77.44 31.74
C VAL A 290 53.37 78.34 32.94
N ASP A 291 53.24 79.65 32.76
CA ASP A 291 53.04 80.62 33.84
C ASP A 291 51.56 80.87 34.31
N SER A 292 50.58 79.94 34.16
CA SER A 292 49.11 80.29 34.32
C SER A 292 48.07 79.32 35.01
N SER A 293 48.35 78.58 36.10
CA SER A 293 47.48 77.52 36.75
C SER A 293 46.35 78.00 37.78
N PRO A 294 45.51 77.21 38.55
CA PRO A 294 44.41 76.15 38.38
C PRO A 294 43.14 76.23 39.37
N ASP A 295 42.15 75.24 39.42
CA ASP A 295 41.17 74.98 40.56
C ASP A 295 40.18 73.72 40.57
N ALA A 296 40.18 72.76 39.63
CA ALA A 296 39.03 71.83 39.40
C ALA A 296 38.91 70.47 40.18
N LEU A 297 39.61 70.22 41.30
CA LEU A 297 39.80 68.85 41.86
C LEU A 297 38.95 68.42 43.09
N ASN A 298 38.02 69.23 43.61
CA ASN A 298 37.36 69.00 44.92
C ASN A 298 36.05 68.15 44.92
N THR A 299 35.32 68.00 43.81
CA THR A 299 33.90 67.54 43.81
C THR A 299 33.64 66.02 43.85
N LEU A 300 34.63 65.17 43.58
CA LEU A 300 34.40 63.71 43.48
C LEU A 300 34.17 62.98 44.82
N ASN A 301 34.50 63.61 45.95
CA ASN A 301 34.51 62.96 47.26
C ASN A 301 33.14 62.91 47.96
N GLU A 302 32.19 63.78 47.57
CA GLU A 302 30.90 63.94 48.28
C GLU A 302 29.84 62.89 47.92
N LEU A 303 29.89 62.33 46.70
CA LEU A 303 28.88 61.37 46.20
C LEU A 303 28.96 59.98 46.86
N ALA A 304 30.13 59.55 47.33
CA ALA A 304 30.31 58.23 47.91
C ALA A 304 29.64 58.08 49.30
N ALA A 305 29.54 59.14 50.09
CA ALA A 305 29.00 59.10 51.45
C ALA A 305 27.46 58.95 51.51
N ALA A 306 26.73 59.34 50.46
CA ALA A 306 25.27 59.38 50.47
C ALA A 306 24.58 58.00 50.34
N LEU A 307 25.31 56.96 49.89
CA LEU A 307 24.78 55.61 49.67
C LEU A 307 25.10 54.65 50.83
N GLY A 308 25.47 55.18 52.00
CA GLY A 308 25.65 54.41 53.24
C GLY A 308 26.82 53.43 53.23
N ASN A 309 27.66 53.43 52.19
CA ASN A 309 28.81 52.53 52.02
C ASN A 309 28.47 51.03 52.17
N ASP A 310 27.24 50.60 51.82
CA ASP A 310 26.85 49.17 51.87
C ASP A 310 27.03 48.49 50.50
N PRO A 311 27.97 47.54 50.37
CA PRO A 311 28.22 46.82 49.13
C PRO A 311 27.17 45.75 48.79
N ASN A 312 26.25 45.38 49.71
CA ASN A 312 25.31 44.24 49.54
C ASN A 312 23.83 44.62 49.68
N PHE A 313 23.49 45.89 49.55
CA PHE A 313 22.14 46.45 49.73
C PHE A 313 21.02 45.66 48.99
N ALA A 314 21.30 45.12 47.81
CA ALA A 314 20.32 44.37 47.02
C ALA A 314 19.88 43.04 47.66
N THR A 315 20.77 42.36 48.38
CA THR A 315 20.51 41.01 48.94
C THR A 315 19.56 41.08 50.13
N THR A 316 19.73 42.08 51.00
CA THR A 316 18.91 42.31 52.21
C THR A 316 17.43 42.56 51.89
N VAL A 317 17.12 43.11 50.72
CA VAL A 317 15.75 43.42 50.29
C VAL A 317 15.03 42.18 49.71
N ILE A 318 15.76 41.23 49.12
CA ILE A 318 15.18 40.04 48.46
C ILE A 318 14.69 38.99 49.48
N ASP A 319 15.44 38.75 50.56
CA ASP A 319 15.11 37.71 51.55
C ASP A 319 13.83 38.01 52.36
N ALA A 320 13.48 39.28 52.54
CA ALA A 320 12.25 39.69 53.23
C ALA A 320 10.97 39.45 52.39
N LEU A 321 11.08 39.32 51.06
CA LEU A 321 9.94 39.11 50.16
C LEU A 321 9.59 37.63 49.97
N ALA A 322 10.53 36.70 50.18
CA ALA A 322 10.35 35.28 49.84
C ALA A 322 9.46 34.47 50.82
N GLY A 323 9.19 34.97 52.03
CA GLY A 323 8.42 34.25 53.07
C GLY A 323 6.90 34.47 53.09
N LYS A 324 6.33 35.19 52.11
CA LYS A 324 4.89 35.53 52.06
C LYS A 324 4.21 34.69 50.97
N GLN A 325 3.08 34.03 51.28
CA GLN A 325 2.22 33.44 50.27
C GLN A 325 1.76 34.55 49.30
N PRO A 326 1.97 34.41 47.97
CA PRO A 326 1.46 35.37 47.01
C PRO A 326 -0.05 35.51 47.16
N LYS A 327 -0.56 36.74 47.15
CA LYS A 327 -1.99 37.01 47.28
C LYS A 327 -2.72 36.42 46.05
N ASP A 328 -3.33 35.25 46.22
CA ASP A 328 -4.15 34.60 45.20
C ASP A 328 -5.63 34.76 45.51
N ALA A 329 -6.36 35.30 44.55
CA ALA A 329 -7.76 35.66 44.73
C ALA A 329 -8.69 34.43 44.76
N THR A 330 -8.28 33.29 44.21
CA THR A 330 -9.06 32.04 44.25
C THR A 330 -8.91 31.34 45.59
N LEU A 331 -7.69 31.27 46.13
CA LEU A 331 -7.44 30.71 47.47
C LEU A 331 -8.09 31.54 48.57
N THR A 332 -8.13 32.86 48.41
CA THR A 332 -8.85 33.77 49.31
C THR A 332 -10.35 33.47 49.30
N ALA A 333 -10.95 33.30 48.12
CA ALA A 333 -12.40 33.03 47.99
C ALA A 333 -12.83 31.66 48.55
N LEU A 334 -11.99 30.63 48.46
CA LEU A 334 -12.23 29.33 49.08
C LEU A 334 -12.12 29.40 50.62
N ALA A 335 -11.13 30.14 51.14
CA ALA A 335 -10.91 30.29 52.59
C ALA A 335 -12.02 31.09 53.29
N GLU A 336 -12.78 31.90 52.55
CA GLU A 336 -13.91 32.70 53.05
C GLU A 336 -15.23 31.91 53.17
N LEU A 337 -15.31 30.66 52.69
CA LEU A 337 -16.52 29.84 52.78
C LEU A 337 -16.77 29.33 54.21
N ALA A 338 -17.98 29.56 54.73
CA ALA A 338 -18.41 29.03 56.02
C ALA A 338 -18.72 27.52 55.93
N THR A 339 -17.95 26.68 56.63
CA THR A 339 -18.13 25.22 56.61
C THR A 339 -19.51 24.82 57.14
N SER A 340 -20.19 23.89 56.45
CA SER A 340 -21.54 23.43 56.80
C SER A 340 -21.75 21.99 56.30
N ALA A 341 -22.50 21.19 57.07
CA ALA A 341 -22.82 19.82 56.70
C ALA A 341 -23.67 19.76 55.42
N ASP A 342 -23.50 18.71 54.62
CA ASP A 342 -24.25 18.45 53.38
C ASP A 342 -24.12 19.55 52.30
N LYS A 343 -23.03 20.33 52.34
CA LYS A 343 -22.70 21.35 51.35
C LYS A 343 -21.44 20.99 50.56
N LEU A 344 -21.46 21.27 49.25
CA LEU A 344 -20.30 21.15 48.36
C LEU A 344 -19.82 22.55 47.92
N PRO A 345 -18.53 22.89 48.06
CA PRO A 345 -17.98 24.12 47.50
C PRO A 345 -17.90 24.05 45.98
N TYR A 346 -18.29 25.12 45.32
CA TYR A 346 -18.18 25.29 43.87
C TYR A 346 -17.88 26.75 43.54
N PHE A 347 -17.31 27.01 42.37
CA PHE A 347 -17.01 28.37 41.93
C PHE A 347 -18.21 28.97 41.18
N THR A 348 -18.63 30.17 41.58
CA THR A 348 -19.69 30.94 40.91
C THR A 348 -19.12 31.99 39.94
N GLY A 349 -17.80 32.05 39.81
CA GLY A 349 -17.06 32.94 38.93
C GLY A 349 -15.56 32.96 39.28
N ALA A 350 -14.75 33.66 38.50
CA ALA A 350 -13.33 33.83 38.81
C ALA A 350 -13.16 34.47 40.20
N ASN A 351 -12.39 33.82 41.07
CA ASN A 351 -12.15 34.27 42.45
C ASN A 351 -13.43 34.42 43.29
N ARG A 352 -14.47 33.61 43.02
CA ARG A 352 -15.71 33.56 43.81
C ARG A 352 -16.13 32.12 44.03
N ALA A 353 -16.23 31.70 45.29
CA ALA A 353 -16.74 30.39 45.66
C ALA A 353 -18.06 30.53 46.42
N ALA A 354 -18.93 29.53 46.30
CA ALA A 354 -20.16 29.41 47.05
C ALA A 354 -20.39 27.95 47.47
N LEU A 355 -21.37 27.74 48.34
CA LEU A 355 -21.79 26.42 48.78
C LEU A 355 -23.17 26.08 48.20
N THR A 356 -23.29 24.88 47.62
CA THR A 356 -24.60 24.35 47.21
C THR A 356 -25.00 23.16 48.08
N ALA A 357 -26.30 22.89 48.20
CA ALA A 357 -26.80 21.70 48.88
C ALA A 357 -26.54 20.46 48.03
N LEU A 358 -25.91 19.45 48.62
CA LEU A 358 -25.79 18.15 47.99
C LEU A 358 -27.00 17.30 48.39
N THR A 359 -27.70 16.70 47.44
CA THR A 359 -28.88 15.85 47.73
C THR A 359 -28.45 14.51 48.35
N SER A 360 -29.38 13.80 49.00
CA SER A 360 -29.12 12.44 49.48
C SER A 360 -28.66 11.52 48.35
N VAL A 361 -29.32 11.58 47.19
CA VAL A 361 -28.94 10.84 45.98
C VAL A 361 -27.52 11.22 45.51
N GLY A 362 -27.19 12.51 45.50
CA GLY A 362 -25.86 12.98 45.12
C GLY A 362 -24.75 12.46 46.04
N ARG A 363 -25.01 12.45 47.35
CA ARG A 363 -24.11 11.85 48.35
C ARG A 363 -23.93 10.35 48.15
N GLU A 364 -25.00 9.62 47.88
CA GLU A 364 -24.95 8.17 47.68
C GLU A 364 -24.12 7.80 46.44
N ILE A 365 -24.25 8.53 45.33
CA ILE A 365 -23.48 8.28 44.11
C ILE A 365 -21.98 8.58 44.31
N ILE A 366 -21.62 9.74 44.89
CA ILE A 366 -20.19 10.07 45.12
C ILE A 366 -19.55 9.20 46.21
N SER A 367 -20.35 8.58 47.07
CA SER A 367 -19.88 7.65 48.11
C SER A 367 -19.59 6.24 47.58
N LYS A 368 -20.00 5.93 46.34
CA LYS A 368 -19.71 4.62 45.74
C LYS A 368 -18.22 4.49 45.45
N THR A 369 -17.68 3.32 45.76
CA THR A 369 -16.25 3.02 45.65
C THR A 369 -15.88 2.31 44.35
N SER A 370 -16.86 1.95 43.51
CA SER A 370 -16.64 1.33 42.21
C SER A 370 -17.67 1.78 41.16
N ALA A 371 -17.31 1.64 39.87
CA ALA A 371 -18.24 1.90 38.78
C ALA A 371 -19.42 0.90 38.75
N GLU A 372 -19.19 -0.33 39.23
CA GLU A 372 -20.20 -1.39 39.31
C GLU A 372 -21.32 -1.02 40.29
N ASP A 373 -20.95 -0.51 41.47
CA ASP A 373 -21.92 -0.04 42.49
C ASP A 373 -22.77 1.14 42.01
N VAL A 374 -22.23 1.96 41.10
CA VAL A 374 -22.97 3.07 40.47
C VAL A 374 -23.95 2.54 39.42
N LEU A 375 -23.53 1.57 38.61
CA LEU A 375 -24.37 0.96 37.57
C LEU A 375 -25.58 0.21 38.16
N ASP A 376 -25.36 -0.49 39.27
CA ASP A 376 -26.42 -1.18 40.01
C ASP A 376 -27.40 -0.20 40.67
N TYR A 377 -26.90 0.89 41.27
CA TYR A 377 -27.76 1.94 41.81
C TYR A 377 -28.67 2.56 40.73
N LEU A 378 -28.20 2.63 39.48
CA LEU A 378 -28.95 3.15 38.34
C LEU A 378 -29.81 2.09 37.60
N ARG A 379 -29.79 0.82 38.04
CA ARG A 379 -30.50 -0.34 37.45
C ARG A 379 -30.19 -0.59 35.96
N LEU A 380 -28.98 -0.26 35.50
CA LEU A 380 -28.59 -0.42 34.10
C LEU A 380 -28.27 -1.88 33.71
N THR A 381 -27.98 -2.74 34.69
CA THR A 381 -27.67 -4.17 34.53
C THR A 381 -28.87 -4.96 33.97
N GLU A 382 -30.10 -4.72 34.45
CA GLU A 382 -31.33 -5.37 33.97
C GLU A 382 -31.66 -5.05 32.50
N ILE A 383 -31.26 -3.87 32.00
CA ILE A 383 -31.53 -3.45 30.63
C ILE A 383 -30.62 -4.21 29.65
N ILE A 384 -29.37 -4.47 30.05
CA ILE A 384 -28.38 -5.20 29.25
C ILE A 384 -28.80 -6.65 29.05
N ASP A 385 -29.31 -7.32 30.10
CA ASP A 385 -29.75 -8.71 30.02
C ASP A 385 -30.98 -8.90 29.11
N LYS A 386 -31.88 -7.91 29.09
CA LYS A 386 -33.08 -7.93 28.24
C LYS A 386 -32.72 -7.86 26.75
N PHE A 387 -31.69 -7.09 26.39
CA PHE A 387 -31.17 -7.02 25.03
C PHE A 387 -30.51 -8.33 24.57
N HIS A 388 -29.85 -9.07 25.47
CA HIS A 388 -29.25 -10.36 25.12
C HIS A 388 -30.29 -11.45 24.78
N SER A 389 -31.46 -11.45 25.43
CA SER A 389 -32.50 -12.46 25.20
C SER A 389 -33.22 -12.36 23.84
N GLN A 390 -33.28 -11.17 23.22
CA GLN A 390 -33.96 -10.96 21.95
C GLN A 390 -33.13 -11.40 20.73
N ILE A 391 -31.83 -11.63 20.91
CA ILE A 391 -30.89 -11.97 19.82
C ILE A 391 -30.89 -13.48 19.52
N THR A 392 -31.45 -14.34 20.38
CA THR A 392 -31.19 -15.80 20.35
C THR A 392 -32.20 -16.66 19.57
N THR A 393 -33.29 -16.13 18.99
CA THR A 393 -34.38 -16.93 18.37
C THR A 393 -34.58 -16.78 16.85
N CYS A 394 -33.66 -16.16 16.10
CA CYS A 394 -33.64 -16.27 14.63
C CYS A 394 -32.74 -17.44 14.19
N GLU A 395 -33.27 -18.38 13.41
CA GLU A 395 -32.49 -19.37 12.65
C GLU A 395 -31.45 -18.64 11.80
N ARG A 396 -30.18 -18.68 12.21
CA ARG A 396 -29.16 -17.73 11.73
C ARG A 396 -28.41 -18.16 10.47
N ASN A 397 -28.70 -19.33 9.89
CA ASN A 397 -27.87 -19.94 8.83
C ASN A 397 -28.65 -20.43 7.60
N SER A 398 -29.67 -19.70 7.15
CA SER A 398 -30.15 -19.92 5.79
C SER A 398 -30.32 -18.62 5.05
N ARG A 399 -29.35 -18.31 4.18
CA ARG A 399 -29.50 -17.25 3.21
C ARG A 399 -30.27 -17.80 2.03
N VAL A 400 -31.20 -17.00 1.55
CA VAL A 400 -32.07 -17.37 0.45
C VAL A 400 -31.83 -16.36 -0.66
N GLU A 401 -31.11 -16.78 -1.71
CA GLU A 401 -30.80 -15.92 -2.85
C GLU A 401 -31.69 -16.31 -4.05
N ASN A 402 -32.01 -15.34 -4.88
CA ASN A 402 -32.63 -15.54 -6.19
C ASN A 402 -32.06 -14.51 -7.17
N PHE A 403 -32.13 -14.79 -8.48
CA PHE A 403 -31.52 -13.95 -9.51
C PHE A 403 -31.99 -12.48 -9.44
N TYR A 404 -33.27 -12.22 -9.22
CA TYR A 404 -33.84 -10.88 -9.28
C TYR A 404 -33.36 -10.01 -8.11
N THR A 405 -33.57 -10.49 -6.88
CA THR A 405 -33.14 -9.76 -5.68
C THR A 405 -31.62 -9.56 -5.65
N LEU A 406 -30.86 -10.55 -6.15
CA LEU A 406 -29.41 -10.43 -6.24
C LEU A 406 -28.98 -9.39 -7.27
N ALA A 407 -29.60 -9.36 -8.47
CA ALA A 407 -29.32 -8.35 -9.49
C ALA A 407 -29.64 -6.92 -9.01
N GLU A 408 -30.80 -6.71 -8.36
CA GLU A 408 -31.19 -5.41 -7.80
C GLU A 408 -30.20 -4.95 -6.72
N THR A 409 -29.82 -5.87 -5.81
CA THR A 409 -28.86 -5.58 -4.73
C THR A 409 -27.49 -5.20 -5.30
N CYS A 410 -26.95 -6.01 -6.21
CA CYS A 410 -25.68 -5.74 -6.88
C CYS A 410 -25.72 -4.42 -7.67
N THR A 411 -26.84 -4.08 -8.28
CA THR A 411 -27.01 -2.80 -9.00
C THR A 411 -26.91 -1.62 -8.04
N ALA A 412 -27.57 -1.68 -6.88
CA ALA A 412 -27.47 -0.65 -5.86
C ALA A 412 -26.04 -0.52 -5.29
N GLU A 413 -25.36 -1.65 -5.08
CA GLU A 413 -23.98 -1.71 -4.60
C GLU A 413 -22.97 -1.14 -5.62
N LEU A 414 -23.12 -1.49 -6.90
CA LEU A 414 -22.32 -0.94 -8.01
C LEU A 414 -22.44 0.58 -8.07
N LEU A 415 -23.67 1.11 -7.94
CA LEU A 415 -23.91 2.56 -7.89
C LEU A 415 -23.34 3.18 -6.62
N SER A 416 -23.42 2.50 -5.48
CA SER A 416 -22.84 2.99 -4.23
C SER A 416 -21.31 3.05 -4.27
N LEU A 417 -20.64 2.13 -4.98
CA LEU A 417 -19.18 2.18 -5.16
C LEU A 417 -18.77 3.38 -6.02
N ASN A 418 -19.64 3.81 -6.93
CA ASN A 418 -19.46 4.95 -7.81
C ASN A 418 -19.90 6.29 -7.21
N ALA A 419 -20.41 6.30 -5.97
CA ALA A 419 -20.71 7.52 -5.24
C ALA A 419 -19.43 8.22 -4.74
N PRO A 420 -19.47 9.52 -4.41
CA PRO A 420 -18.33 10.23 -3.83
C PRO A 420 -17.84 9.58 -2.52
N GLU A 421 -16.54 9.63 -2.25
CA GLU A 421 -15.92 8.95 -1.08
C GLU A 421 -16.42 9.50 0.25
N ALA A 422 -16.57 10.82 0.33
CA ALA A 422 -17.22 11.53 1.42
C ALA A 422 -18.47 12.19 0.85
N TYR A 423 -19.63 11.81 1.38
CA TYR A 423 -20.91 12.28 0.88
C TYR A 423 -21.88 12.47 2.03
N ASP A 424 -22.01 13.72 2.48
CA ASP A 424 -23.05 14.13 3.41
C ASP A 424 -24.26 14.65 2.63
N LYS A 425 -25.32 13.85 2.60
CA LYS A 425 -26.55 14.13 1.86
C LYS A 425 -27.30 15.36 2.38
N SER A 426 -27.00 15.83 3.60
CA SER A 426 -27.62 17.05 4.13
C SER A 426 -27.00 18.32 3.56
N ILE A 427 -25.81 18.21 2.94
CA ILE A 427 -25.08 19.34 2.37
C ILE A 427 -25.31 19.36 0.86
N THR A 428 -25.85 20.47 0.37
CA THR A 428 -26.02 20.70 -1.07
C THR A 428 -24.96 21.66 -1.56
N LEU A 429 -24.13 21.22 -2.50
CA LEU A 429 -23.19 22.07 -3.22
C LEU A 429 -23.68 22.29 -4.66
N THR A 430 -23.81 23.56 -5.06
CA THR A 430 -24.17 23.95 -6.42
C THR A 430 -23.08 24.84 -7.02
N VAL A 431 -22.73 24.58 -8.27
CA VAL A 431 -21.86 25.44 -9.07
C VAL A 431 -22.71 26.14 -10.12
N ASN A 432 -22.46 27.42 -10.36
CA ASN A 432 -23.27 28.25 -11.24
C ASN A 432 -22.88 28.11 -12.71
N GLU A 433 -21.63 27.76 -12.99
CA GLU A 433 -21.09 27.62 -14.34
C GLU A 433 -21.22 26.18 -14.88
N GLU A 434 -21.33 26.07 -16.20
CA GLU A 434 -21.24 24.79 -16.91
C GLU A 434 -19.75 24.40 -17.08
N LEU A 435 -19.28 23.50 -16.23
CA LEU A 435 -17.85 23.16 -16.12
C LEU A 435 -17.42 22.07 -17.11
N THR A 436 -17.33 22.42 -18.39
CA THR A 436 -16.71 21.53 -19.39
C THR A 436 -15.21 21.35 -19.14
N THR A 437 -14.60 20.30 -19.71
CA THR A 437 -13.17 20.02 -19.50
C THR A 437 -12.22 21.09 -20.04
N ASP A 438 -12.66 21.90 -21.00
CA ASP A 438 -11.94 23.03 -21.57
C ASP A 438 -12.27 24.37 -20.89
N TYR A 439 -13.22 24.37 -19.95
CA TYR A 439 -13.60 25.58 -19.22
C TYR A 439 -12.40 26.18 -18.48
N THR A 440 -12.14 27.45 -18.81
CA THR A 440 -11.17 28.31 -18.12
C THR A 440 -11.84 29.63 -17.79
N GLY A 441 -11.95 29.94 -16.50
CA GLY A 441 -12.69 31.11 -16.05
C GLY A 441 -12.94 31.10 -14.54
N PRO A 442 -13.54 32.17 -14.02
CA PRO A 442 -14.02 32.20 -12.64
C PRO A 442 -15.05 31.09 -12.39
N VAL A 443 -15.07 30.54 -11.18
CA VAL A 443 -16.06 29.54 -10.78
C VAL A 443 -16.72 29.99 -9.49
N THR A 444 -18.05 30.04 -9.49
CA THR A 444 -18.84 30.49 -8.36
C THR A 444 -19.87 29.45 -8.00
N GLY A 445 -20.30 29.46 -6.75
CA GLY A 445 -21.32 28.54 -6.30
C GLY A 445 -21.79 28.82 -4.89
N HIS A 446 -22.58 27.88 -4.39
CA HIS A 446 -23.20 27.96 -3.09
C HIS A 446 -23.20 26.59 -2.42
N CYS A 447 -22.91 26.58 -1.11
CA CYS A 447 -22.95 25.41 -0.25
C CYS A 447 -24.01 25.64 0.83
N SER A 448 -25.08 24.86 0.82
CA SER A 448 -26.10 24.90 1.86
C SER A 448 -25.64 24.08 3.06
N ILE A 449 -25.22 24.78 4.12
CA ILE A 449 -24.71 24.18 5.36
C ILE A 449 -24.91 25.13 6.56
N GLY A 450 -25.01 24.58 7.77
CA GLY A 450 -24.99 25.38 9.00
C GLY A 450 -23.59 25.91 9.30
N ASP A 451 -23.50 27.16 9.75
CA ASP A 451 -22.24 27.86 10.05
C ASP A 451 -21.18 27.77 8.91
N PRO A 452 -21.48 28.29 7.69
CA PRO A 452 -20.61 28.10 6.53
C PRO A 452 -19.15 28.53 6.73
N GLN A 453 -18.91 29.59 7.51
CA GLN A 453 -17.57 30.12 7.77
C GLN A 453 -16.65 29.16 8.53
N SER A 454 -17.20 28.10 9.12
CA SER A 454 -16.45 26.98 9.70
C SER A 454 -15.93 25.97 8.66
N TYR A 455 -16.08 26.26 7.37
CA TYR A 455 -15.70 25.34 6.29
C TYR A 455 -14.86 26.04 5.20
N ILE A 456 -13.92 25.27 4.66
CA ILE A 456 -13.11 25.62 3.49
C ILE A 456 -13.54 24.74 2.33
N ILE A 457 -13.78 25.33 1.18
CA ILE A 457 -13.99 24.63 -0.08
C ILE A 457 -12.74 24.75 -0.94
N ALA A 458 -12.25 23.61 -1.43
CA ALA A 458 -11.14 23.52 -2.36
C ALA A 458 -11.63 23.10 -3.75
N MET A 459 -11.19 23.80 -4.79
CA MET A 459 -11.39 23.40 -6.18
C MET A 459 -10.17 22.61 -6.66
N CYS A 460 -10.42 21.41 -7.15
CA CYS A 460 -9.44 20.54 -7.79
C CYS A 460 -9.69 20.47 -9.30
N THR A 461 -8.62 20.23 -10.06
CA THR A 461 -8.69 19.98 -11.50
C THR A 461 -8.00 18.65 -11.82
N SER A 462 -8.65 17.84 -12.64
CA SER A 462 -8.17 16.53 -13.07
C SER A 462 -7.90 16.51 -14.58
N THR A 463 -6.66 16.22 -14.94
CA THR A 463 -6.26 15.85 -16.30
C THR A 463 -5.92 14.36 -16.30
N THR A 464 -4.66 13.96 -16.43
CA THR A 464 -4.22 12.59 -16.15
C THR A 464 -4.04 12.33 -14.65
N LEU A 465 -3.87 13.39 -13.87
CA LEU A 465 -3.81 13.40 -12.41
C LEU A 465 -4.65 14.55 -11.86
N GLU A 466 -5.11 14.42 -10.61
CA GLU A 466 -5.78 15.49 -9.87
C GLU A 466 -4.75 16.41 -9.21
N TYR A 467 -5.00 17.71 -9.24
CA TYR A 467 -4.27 18.70 -8.46
C TYR A 467 -5.22 19.78 -7.94
N GLN A 468 -4.95 20.28 -6.73
CA GLN A 468 -5.71 21.40 -6.15
C GLN A 468 -5.32 22.72 -6.84
N VAL A 469 -6.31 23.50 -7.27
CA VAL A 469 -6.10 24.82 -7.87
C VAL A 469 -6.03 25.89 -6.79
N SER A 470 -7.02 25.90 -5.91
CA SER A 470 -7.20 26.91 -4.86
C SER A 470 -8.22 26.45 -3.83
N SER A 471 -8.27 27.14 -2.70
CA SER A 471 -9.26 26.92 -1.65
C SER A 471 -9.69 28.26 -1.05
N VAL A 472 -10.97 28.36 -0.66
CA VAL A 472 -11.55 29.56 -0.03
C VAL A 472 -12.41 29.15 1.16
N VAL A 473 -12.52 30.02 2.17
CA VAL A 473 -13.52 29.87 3.25
C VAL A 473 -14.89 30.23 2.64
N LEU A 474 -15.95 29.51 3.00
CA LEU A 474 -17.29 29.89 2.57
C LEU A 474 -17.70 31.23 3.19
N GLU A 475 -18.41 32.05 2.42
CA GLU A 475 -18.99 33.28 2.94
C GLU A 475 -20.12 32.99 3.93
N SER A 476 -20.55 33.99 4.72
CA SER A 476 -21.59 33.81 5.74
C SER A 476 -22.94 33.30 5.21
N ASP A 477 -23.22 33.52 3.94
CA ASP A 477 -24.42 33.04 3.24
C ASP A 477 -24.20 31.69 2.54
N GLY A 478 -23.03 31.07 2.66
CA GLY A 478 -22.68 29.80 2.01
C GLY A 478 -22.10 29.93 0.61
N THR A 479 -21.95 31.15 0.07
CA THR A 479 -21.38 31.35 -1.27
C THR A 479 -19.86 31.16 -1.29
N PHE A 480 -19.34 30.83 -2.47
CA PHE A 480 -17.89 30.76 -2.73
C PHE A 480 -17.56 31.24 -4.14
N SER A 481 -16.32 31.73 -4.31
CA SER A 481 -15.81 32.20 -5.60
C SER A 481 -14.33 31.90 -5.77
N PHE A 482 -13.99 31.31 -6.91
CA PHE A 482 -12.63 31.10 -7.37
C PHE A 482 -12.37 32.00 -8.57
N ALA A 483 -11.36 32.88 -8.49
CA ALA A 483 -11.10 33.87 -9.54
C ALA A 483 -10.68 33.28 -10.90
N ARG A 484 -10.18 32.04 -10.93
CA ARG A 484 -9.72 31.35 -12.15
C ARG A 484 -9.76 29.84 -11.98
N SER A 485 -9.83 29.14 -13.10
CA SER A 485 -9.71 27.70 -13.21
C SER A 485 -8.85 27.32 -14.42
N TRP A 486 -8.32 26.09 -14.44
CA TRP A 486 -7.46 25.56 -15.50
C TRP A 486 -8.17 24.47 -16.29
N PRO A 487 -7.75 24.15 -17.52
CA PRO A 487 -8.32 23.03 -18.27
C PRO A 487 -8.21 21.70 -17.51
N GLY A 488 -9.29 20.92 -17.53
CA GLY A 488 -9.46 19.63 -16.86
C GLY A 488 -10.83 19.52 -16.19
N ALA A 489 -11.22 18.31 -15.80
CA ALA A 489 -12.46 18.08 -15.07
C ALA A 489 -12.35 18.67 -13.66
N LYS A 490 -13.42 19.30 -13.16
CA LYS A 490 -13.42 19.97 -11.86
C LYS A 490 -14.08 19.11 -10.78
N SER A 491 -13.53 19.15 -9.58
CA SER A 491 -14.14 18.60 -8.38
C SER A 491 -13.98 19.60 -7.22
N PHE A 492 -14.87 19.53 -6.24
CA PHE A 492 -14.87 20.41 -5.09
C PHE A 492 -14.87 19.60 -3.81
N LYS A 493 -13.96 19.93 -2.89
CA LYS A 493 -13.79 19.22 -1.62
C LYS A 493 -14.04 20.19 -0.48
N LEU A 494 -14.97 19.84 0.39
CA LEU A 494 -15.34 20.65 1.55
C LEU A 494 -14.67 20.10 2.81
N TYR A 495 -13.95 20.95 3.54
CA TYR A 495 -13.23 20.61 4.77
C TYR A 495 -13.72 21.46 5.94
N ARG A 496 -13.70 20.91 7.15
CA ARG A 496 -13.87 21.71 8.38
C ARG A 496 -12.61 22.51 8.68
N THR A 497 -12.74 23.79 9.00
CA THR A 497 -11.61 24.66 9.39
C THR A 497 -10.95 24.19 10.69
N SER A 498 -11.71 23.61 11.62
CA SER A 498 -11.24 23.26 12.95
C SER A 498 -10.23 22.11 12.98
N ASN A 499 -10.32 21.15 12.05
CA ASN A 499 -9.51 19.94 12.05
C ASN A 499 -9.09 19.46 10.66
N ASN A 500 -9.39 20.23 9.61
CA ASN A 500 -9.14 19.88 8.22
C ASN A 500 -9.77 18.54 7.77
N GLY A 501 -10.80 18.07 8.47
CA GLY A 501 -11.51 16.84 8.13
C GLY A 501 -12.38 17.04 6.89
N LEU A 502 -12.24 16.13 5.92
CA LEU A 502 -13.07 16.11 4.70
C LEU A 502 -14.52 15.77 5.06
N VAL A 503 -15.45 16.61 4.61
CA VAL A 503 -16.88 16.54 4.95
C VAL A 503 -17.68 15.95 3.79
N THR A 504 -17.55 16.55 2.61
CA THR A 504 -18.23 16.11 1.41
C THR A 504 -17.38 16.45 0.18
N VAL A 505 -17.52 15.64 -0.87
CA VAL A 505 -16.92 15.87 -2.18
C VAL A 505 -18.04 15.98 -3.20
N TRP A 506 -17.98 17.04 -3.99
CA TRP A 506 -18.75 17.16 -5.21
C TRP A 506 -17.85 16.86 -6.40
N GLU A 507 -18.29 15.93 -7.23
CA GLU A 507 -17.59 15.48 -8.41
C GLU A 507 -18.61 14.99 -9.43
N ASP A 508 -18.34 15.22 -10.70
CA ASP A 508 -19.09 14.64 -11.82
C ASP A 508 -18.15 13.79 -12.70
N PRO A 509 -17.77 12.58 -12.25
CA PRO A 509 -16.80 11.76 -12.94
C PRO A 509 -17.37 11.19 -14.26
N LEU A 510 -16.62 11.39 -15.35
CA LEU A 510 -16.93 10.82 -16.68
C LEU A 510 -16.91 9.30 -16.70
N CYS A 511 -16.00 8.68 -15.95
CA CYS A 511 -15.84 7.24 -15.86
C CYS A 511 -16.04 6.73 -14.42
N ILE A 512 -16.17 5.42 -14.29
CA ILE A 512 -16.45 4.74 -13.03
C ILE A 512 -15.20 4.64 -12.15
N ARG A 513 -15.43 4.35 -10.87
CA ARG A 513 -14.39 3.84 -9.98
C ARG A 513 -14.29 2.32 -10.15
N SER A 514 -13.11 1.81 -10.48
CA SER A 514 -12.88 0.37 -10.62
C SER A 514 -12.91 -0.38 -9.29
N TYR A 515 -12.19 0.13 -8.30
CA TYR A 515 -12.07 -0.48 -6.97
C TYR A 515 -12.41 0.52 -5.87
N ARG A 516 -13.03 0.02 -4.80
CA ARG A 516 -13.14 0.79 -3.57
C ARG A 516 -11.79 0.85 -2.88
N MET A 517 -11.23 2.06 -2.73
CA MET A 517 -9.99 2.24 -1.97
C MET A 517 -10.27 2.04 -0.46
N PRO A 518 -9.54 1.15 0.22
CA PRO A 518 -9.67 1.01 1.67
C PRO A 518 -8.93 2.15 2.39
N SER A 519 -9.32 2.44 3.63
CA SER A 519 -8.78 3.56 4.41
C SER A 519 -7.32 3.38 4.83
N ASP A 520 -6.84 2.15 4.83
CA ASP A 520 -5.50 1.71 5.18
C ASP A 520 -4.62 1.42 3.95
N ALA A 521 -5.09 1.72 2.74
CA ALA A 521 -4.27 1.59 1.54
C ALA A 521 -3.00 2.46 1.64
N GLY A 522 -1.85 1.86 1.36
CA GLY A 522 -0.58 2.58 1.31
C GLY A 522 -0.55 3.65 0.21
N ASP A 523 0.29 4.67 0.39
CA ASP A 523 0.35 5.86 -0.48
C ASP A 523 0.51 5.53 -1.96
N GLU A 524 1.31 4.50 -2.30
CA GLU A 524 1.53 4.10 -3.70
C GLU A 524 0.28 3.48 -4.32
N THR A 525 -0.44 2.63 -3.58
CA THR A 525 -1.72 2.07 -4.01
C THR A 525 -2.74 3.19 -4.23
N VAL A 526 -2.83 4.13 -3.30
CA VAL A 526 -3.73 5.29 -3.43
C VAL A 526 -3.38 6.11 -4.67
N ARG A 527 -2.09 6.43 -4.86
CA ARG A 527 -1.60 7.20 -6.01
C ARG A 527 -1.94 6.55 -7.35
N VAL A 528 -1.87 5.22 -7.42
CA VAL A 528 -2.02 4.47 -8.68
C VAL A 528 -3.48 4.09 -8.95
N MET A 529 -4.26 3.72 -7.93
CA MET A 529 -5.57 3.07 -8.08
C MET A 529 -6.78 3.97 -7.76
N LYS A 530 -6.65 5.00 -6.91
CA LYS A 530 -7.81 5.76 -6.37
C LYS A 530 -8.74 6.32 -7.44
N ASP A 531 -8.16 7.02 -8.41
CA ASP A 531 -8.88 7.68 -9.51
C ASP A 531 -8.67 6.96 -10.84
N ARG A 532 -8.25 5.68 -10.79
CA ARG A 532 -8.08 4.85 -11.97
C ARG A 532 -9.39 4.16 -12.33
N THR A 533 -9.75 4.27 -13.61
CA THR A 533 -10.74 3.43 -14.25
C THR A 533 -10.01 2.46 -15.16
N TYR A 534 -10.12 1.16 -14.91
CA TYR A 534 -9.84 0.16 -15.93
C TYR A 534 -10.99 0.19 -16.94
N THR A 535 -10.65 0.33 -18.23
CA THR A 535 -11.68 0.61 -19.25
C THR A 535 -12.55 -0.62 -19.53
N TYR A 536 -12.04 -1.82 -19.26
CA TYR A 536 -12.81 -3.05 -19.11
C TYR A 536 -13.91 -2.93 -18.06
N ASP A 537 -13.58 -2.53 -16.83
CA ASP A 537 -14.54 -2.39 -15.74
C ASP A 537 -15.66 -1.40 -16.10
N GLN A 538 -15.30 -0.30 -16.79
CA GLN A 538 -16.27 0.66 -17.34
C GLN A 538 -17.25 -0.03 -18.30
N ALA A 539 -16.74 -0.85 -19.22
CA ALA A 539 -17.53 -1.55 -20.22
C ALA A 539 -18.50 -2.54 -19.57
N VAL A 540 -18.00 -3.45 -18.72
CA VAL A 540 -18.85 -4.45 -18.08
C VAL A 540 -19.90 -3.81 -17.17
N SER A 541 -19.55 -2.73 -16.46
CA SER A 541 -20.51 -2.00 -15.62
C SER A 541 -21.59 -1.29 -16.44
N ALA A 542 -21.23 -0.72 -17.60
CA ALA A 542 -22.20 -0.13 -18.50
C ALA A 542 -23.16 -1.20 -19.06
N ILE A 543 -22.64 -2.37 -19.46
CA ILE A 543 -23.45 -3.51 -19.93
C ILE A 543 -24.41 -3.97 -18.85
N ALA A 544 -23.94 -4.10 -17.60
CA ALA A 544 -24.79 -4.45 -16.46
C ALA A 544 -25.94 -3.45 -16.26
N LEU A 545 -25.67 -2.14 -16.29
CA LEU A 545 -26.73 -1.13 -16.17
C LEU A 545 -27.70 -1.13 -17.35
N MET A 546 -27.20 -1.35 -18.58
CA MET A 546 -28.02 -1.51 -19.78
C MET A 546 -28.94 -2.73 -19.69
N ALA A 547 -28.43 -3.86 -19.20
CA ALA A 547 -29.23 -5.05 -18.96
C ALA A 547 -30.34 -4.75 -17.96
N GLN A 548 -30.03 -4.03 -16.87
CA GLN A 548 -31.04 -3.61 -15.89
C GLN A 548 -31.98 -2.49 -16.36
N GLY A 549 -31.77 -1.91 -17.55
CA GLY A 549 -32.53 -0.76 -18.04
C GLY A 549 -32.42 0.46 -17.11
N HIS A 550 -31.31 0.61 -16.40
CA HIS A 550 -31.17 1.57 -15.32
C HIS A 550 -31.00 3.01 -15.84
N SER A 551 -31.53 4.00 -15.10
CA SER A 551 -31.50 5.43 -15.49
C SER A 551 -30.10 6.04 -15.60
N GLN A 552 -29.09 5.42 -14.99
CA GLN A 552 -27.68 5.84 -15.04
C GLN A 552 -26.93 5.31 -16.27
N THR A 553 -27.59 4.54 -17.15
CA THR A 553 -26.96 3.92 -18.33
C THR A 553 -26.21 4.94 -19.19
N GLU A 554 -26.85 6.04 -19.58
CA GLU A 554 -26.22 7.03 -20.45
C GLU A 554 -24.97 7.67 -19.83
N ARG A 555 -24.94 7.84 -18.50
CA ARG A 555 -23.75 8.35 -17.81
C ARG A 555 -22.55 7.43 -18.05
N PHE A 556 -22.75 6.12 -17.92
CA PHE A 556 -21.67 5.15 -18.11
C PHE A 556 -21.27 5.03 -19.59
N VAL A 557 -22.23 5.16 -20.50
CA VAL A 557 -21.99 5.15 -21.95
C VAL A 557 -21.23 6.39 -22.41
N ARG A 558 -21.50 7.58 -21.84
CA ARG A 558 -20.70 8.79 -22.06
C ARG A 558 -19.23 8.56 -21.70
N GLY A 559 -18.97 7.87 -20.59
CA GLY A 559 -17.63 7.44 -20.20
C GLY A 559 -16.95 6.57 -21.26
N LEU A 560 -17.66 5.58 -21.81
CA LEU A 560 -17.16 4.73 -22.90
C LEU A 560 -16.82 5.53 -24.15
N CYS A 561 -17.71 6.44 -24.56
CA CYS A 561 -17.48 7.32 -25.71
C CYS A 561 -16.26 8.23 -25.51
N ALA A 562 -16.03 8.71 -24.28
CA ALA A 562 -14.87 9.53 -23.93
C ALA A 562 -13.55 8.74 -23.91
N ILE A 563 -13.60 7.45 -23.54
CA ILE A 563 -12.44 6.55 -23.55
C ILE A 563 -11.94 6.31 -24.99
N VAL A 564 -12.84 6.13 -25.96
CA VAL A 564 -12.44 5.81 -27.34
C VAL A 564 -11.75 7.01 -28.00
N GLY A 565 -10.46 6.83 -28.31
CA GLY A 565 -9.55 7.84 -28.84
C GLY A 565 -8.72 8.56 -27.78
N SER A 566 -8.89 8.24 -26.50
CA SER A 566 -8.18 8.92 -25.39
C SER A 566 -6.71 8.48 -25.22
N GLY A 567 -6.29 7.39 -25.86
CA GLY A 567 -4.93 6.84 -25.79
C GLY A 567 -3.89 7.54 -26.68
N GLY A 568 -4.29 8.52 -27.48
CA GLY A 568 -3.38 9.27 -28.36
C GLY A 568 -3.40 8.84 -29.83
N SER A 569 -4.21 7.85 -30.21
CA SER A 569 -4.62 7.63 -31.60
C SER A 569 -6.13 7.52 -31.70
N GLU A 570 -6.69 7.89 -32.85
CA GLU A 570 -8.12 7.72 -33.14
C GLU A 570 -8.54 6.25 -32.94
N GLY A 571 -9.73 6.03 -32.37
CA GLY A 571 -10.24 4.70 -32.05
C GLY A 571 -9.53 3.95 -30.91
N SER A 572 -8.38 4.42 -30.41
CA SER A 572 -7.64 3.67 -29.39
C SER A 572 -8.38 3.59 -28.06
N VAL A 573 -8.29 2.42 -27.42
CA VAL A 573 -8.83 2.18 -26.08
C VAL A 573 -7.67 1.86 -25.14
N PRO A 574 -7.19 2.83 -24.34
CA PRO A 574 -6.18 2.57 -23.33
C PRO A 574 -6.71 1.62 -22.26
N PHE A 575 -5.82 0.82 -21.66
CA PHE A 575 -6.17 -0.18 -20.65
C PHE A 575 -6.75 0.45 -19.36
N PHE A 576 -6.30 1.67 -19.03
CA PHE A 576 -6.85 2.45 -17.93
C PHE A 576 -6.78 3.95 -18.23
N VAL A 577 -7.68 4.71 -17.59
CA VAL A 577 -7.78 6.17 -17.65
C VAL A 577 -8.00 6.76 -16.26
N ASN A 578 -7.82 8.07 -16.13
CA ASN A 578 -8.27 8.82 -14.98
C ASN A 578 -9.81 8.96 -15.02
N ARG A 579 -10.50 8.62 -13.93
CA ARG A 579 -11.96 8.54 -13.90
C ARG A 579 -12.66 9.88 -14.15
N MET A 580 -12.04 10.99 -13.77
CA MET A 580 -12.64 12.31 -13.91
C MET A 580 -12.57 12.81 -15.36
N SER A 581 -11.50 12.48 -16.08
CA SER A 581 -11.21 13.06 -17.40
C SER A 581 -11.31 12.08 -18.56
N ALA A 582 -11.38 10.77 -18.30
CA ALA A 582 -11.23 9.70 -19.27
C ALA A 582 -9.89 9.73 -20.04
N ARG A 583 -8.84 10.36 -19.49
CA ARG A 583 -7.51 10.47 -20.14
C ARG A 583 -6.45 9.63 -19.44
N THR A 584 -5.43 9.26 -20.21
CA THR A 584 -4.21 8.62 -19.70
C THR A 584 -2.99 9.16 -20.42
N SER A 585 -1.82 9.07 -19.77
CA SER A 585 -0.53 9.31 -20.41
C SER A 585 0.09 8.02 -20.98
N SER A 586 -0.53 6.86 -20.73
CA SER A 586 0.04 5.55 -21.03
C SER A 586 -0.60 4.94 -22.27
N GLN A 587 0.21 4.72 -23.31
CA GLN A 587 -0.18 4.00 -24.53
C GLN A 587 -0.19 2.47 -24.31
N TYR A 588 -0.85 2.04 -23.23
CA TYR A 588 -0.94 0.64 -22.82
C TYR A 588 -2.24 0.06 -23.34
N TYR A 589 -2.15 -0.92 -24.23
CA TYR A 589 -3.29 -1.44 -25.00
C TYR A 589 -3.41 -2.96 -24.87
N ARG A 590 -4.64 -3.43 -24.70
CA ARG A 590 -5.01 -4.84 -24.75
C ARG A 590 -6.24 -5.00 -25.64
N THR A 591 -6.19 -5.96 -26.58
CA THR A 591 -7.26 -6.13 -27.57
C THR A 591 -8.56 -6.67 -26.98
N GLY A 592 -8.52 -7.56 -25.98
CA GLY A 592 -9.71 -7.99 -25.25
C GLY A 592 -10.41 -6.82 -24.56
N ASN A 593 -9.64 -6.00 -23.82
CA ASN A 593 -10.14 -4.76 -23.20
C ASN A 593 -10.81 -3.81 -24.21
N ALA A 594 -10.19 -3.59 -25.38
CA ALA A 594 -10.79 -2.77 -26.43
C ALA A 594 -12.06 -3.40 -27.02
N ALA A 595 -12.08 -4.72 -27.17
CA ALA A 595 -13.23 -5.48 -27.63
C ALA A 595 -14.42 -5.33 -26.68
N TRP A 596 -14.19 -5.35 -25.37
CA TRP A 596 -15.21 -5.10 -24.35
C TRP A 596 -15.80 -3.69 -24.42
N VAL A 597 -14.97 -2.65 -24.53
CA VAL A 597 -15.44 -1.26 -24.68
C VAL A 597 -16.28 -1.11 -25.96
N ALA A 598 -15.81 -1.66 -27.08
CA ALA A 598 -16.56 -1.66 -28.33
C ALA A 598 -17.85 -2.51 -28.22
N TYR A 599 -17.81 -3.65 -27.55
CA TYR A 599 -18.98 -4.50 -27.35
C TYR A 599 -20.03 -3.77 -26.52
N ALA A 600 -19.65 -3.05 -25.48
CA ALA A 600 -20.56 -2.24 -24.69
C ALA A 600 -21.24 -1.15 -25.54
N LEU A 601 -20.51 -0.49 -26.44
CA LEU A 601 -21.11 0.47 -27.39
C LEU A 601 -22.05 -0.22 -28.39
N ALA A 602 -21.70 -1.40 -28.90
CA ALA A 602 -22.57 -2.18 -29.76
C ALA A 602 -23.83 -2.65 -29.02
N TYR A 603 -23.70 -3.09 -27.77
CA TYR A 603 -24.80 -3.50 -26.90
C TYR A 603 -25.72 -2.31 -26.57
N TYR A 604 -25.15 -1.12 -26.41
CA TYR A 604 -25.93 0.11 -26.30
C TYR A 604 -26.77 0.34 -27.54
N LEU A 605 -26.20 0.23 -28.75
CA LEU A 605 -26.96 0.37 -30.00
C LEU A 605 -28.03 -0.71 -30.19
N LEU A 606 -27.83 -1.90 -29.64
CA LEU A 606 -28.85 -2.96 -29.63
C LEU A 606 -30.06 -2.58 -28.79
N LYS A 607 -29.84 -1.95 -27.62
CA LYS A 607 -30.89 -1.60 -26.65
C LYS A 607 -31.51 -0.21 -26.91
N TYR A 608 -30.69 0.71 -27.38
CA TYR A 608 -31.00 2.13 -27.58
C TYR A 608 -30.49 2.56 -28.98
N PRO A 609 -31.19 2.15 -30.05
CA PRO A 609 -30.73 2.37 -31.43
C PRO A 609 -30.80 3.82 -31.89
N ASP A 610 -31.59 4.66 -31.20
CA ASP A 610 -31.93 6.02 -31.57
C ASP A 610 -31.45 7.05 -30.53
N GLY A 611 -31.44 8.33 -30.91
CA GLY A 611 -31.05 9.46 -30.05
C GLY A 611 -29.62 9.94 -30.26
N GLU A 612 -29.29 11.11 -29.69
CA GLU A 612 -27.98 11.76 -29.88
C GLU A 612 -26.82 10.87 -29.41
N MET A 613 -26.98 10.22 -28.26
CA MET A 613 -25.95 9.32 -27.73
C MET A 613 -25.74 8.08 -28.60
N ALA A 614 -26.78 7.58 -29.28
CA ALA A 614 -26.64 6.46 -30.21
C ALA A 614 -25.80 6.83 -31.44
N VAL A 615 -25.92 8.08 -31.94
CA VAL A 615 -25.07 8.59 -33.01
C VAL A 615 -23.60 8.63 -32.58
N VAL A 616 -23.32 9.17 -31.38
CA VAL A 616 -21.97 9.23 -30.82
C VAL A 616 -21.40 7.82 -30.59
N ALA A 617 -22.19 6.92 -29.99
CA ALA A 617 -21.78 5.54 -29.72
C ALA A 617 -21.45 4.79 -31.02
N ARG A 618 -22.22 5.01 -32.10
CA ARG A 618 -21.98 4.40 -33.41
C ARG A 618 -20.68 4.89 -34.05
N ASP A 619 -20.41 6.18 -33.98
CA ASP A 619 -19.15 6.78 -34.46
C ASP A 619 -17.94 6.21 -33.70
N LYS A 620 -18.01 6.22 -32.36
CA LYS A 620 -16.95 5.67 -31.50
C LYS A 620 -16.75 4.16 -31.67
N LEU A 621 -17.82 3.40 -31.81
CA LEU A 621 -17.73 1.96 -32.12
C LEU A 621 -16.99 1.73 -33.45
N THR A 622 -17.32 2.50 -34.48
CA THR A 622 -16.68 2.37 -35.80
C THR A 622 -15.19 2.66 -35.71
N GLN A 623 -14.80 3.79 -35.11
CA GLN A 623 -13.39 4.16 -34.89
C GLN A 623 -12.64 3.07 -34.12
N CYS A 624 -13.22 2.56 -33.03
CA CYS A 624 -12.59 1.52 -32.22
C CYS A 624 -12.42 0.20 -32.99
N ALA A 625 -13.44 -0.22 -33.74
CA ALA A 625 -13.40 -1.46 -34.50
C ALA A 625 -12.40 -1.40 -35.68
N GLU A 626 -12.25 -0.23 -36.31
CA GLU A 626 -11.21 0.02 -37.30
C GLU A 626 -9.80 -0.02 -36.68
N TRP A 627 -9.64 0.59 -35.50
CA TRP A 627 -8.36 0.55 -34.78
C TRP A 627 -7.96 -0.86 -34.35
N ILE A 628 -8.92 -1.69 -33.91
CA ILE A 628 -8.71 -3.10 -33.56
C ILE A 628 -8.12 -3.90 -34.73
N GLU A 629 -8.48 -3.59 -35.98
CA GLU A 629 -7.97 -4.28 -37.18
C GLU A 629 -6.45 -4.17 -37.38
N ILE A 630 -5.80 -3.19 -36.74
CA ILE A 630 -4.34 -3.02 -36.75
C ILE A 630 -3.64 -4.21 -36.08
N PHE A 631 -4.31 -4.86 -35.11
CA PHE A 631 -3.74 -5.99 -34.36
C PHE A 631 -3.92 -7.34 -35.04
N ARG A 632 -4.61 -7.40 -36.18
CA ARG A 632 -4.85 -8.64 -36.92
C ARG A 632 -3.56 -9.16 -37.55
N VAL A 633 -3.25 -10.44 -37.33
CA VAL A 633 -2.15 -11.12 -38.01
C VAL A 633 -2.62 -11.52 -39.41
N ARG A 634 -2.00 -10.94 -40.45
CA ARG A 634 -2.38 -11.14 -41.86
C ARG A 634 -1.38 -11.99 -42.65
N ASP A 635 -0.16 -12.15 -42.16
CA ASP A 635 0.85 -12.97 -42.81
C ASP A 635 0.42 -14.44 -42.75
N GLY A 636 0.23 -15.08 -43.91
CA GLY A 636 -0.18 -16.48 -44.00
C GLY A 636 0.89 -17.48 -43.57
N SER A 637 2.16 -17.06 -43.47
CA SER A 637 3.25 -17.88 -42.95
C SER A 637 3.33 -17.88 -41.41
N ASP A 638 2.68 -16.91 -40.76
CA ASP A 638 2.58 -16.86 -39.30
C ASP A 638 1.55 -17.88 -38.82
N VAL A 639 1.92 -18.73 -37.87
CA VAL A 639 1.01 -19.74 -37.29
C VAL A 639 -0.26 -19.12 -36.69
N ARG A 640 -0.18 -17.86 -36.26
CA ARG A 640 -1.28 -17.06 -35.69
C ARG A 640 -2.15 -16.39 -36.74
N SER A 641 -1.88 -16.55 -38.03
CA SER A 641 -2.61 -15.87 -39.12
C SER A 641 -4.12 -15.99 -38.94
N GLY A 642 -4.85 -14.89 -39.08
CA GLY A 642 -6.29 -14.82 -38.85
C GLY A 642 -6.71 -14.49 -37.41
N LEU A 643 -5.81 -14.61 -36.42
CA LEU A 643 -6.03 -14.16 -35.04
C LEU A 643 -5.55 -12.72 -34.84
N TYR A 644 -5.88 -12.13 -33.68
CA TYR A 644 -5.49 -10.79 -33.28
C TYR A 644 -4.48 -10.83 -32.13
N THR A 645 -3.37 -10.13 -32.30
CA THR A 645 -2.36 -10.00 -31.23
C THR A 645 -2.95 -9.31 -29.99
N SER A 646 -2.42 -9.64 -28.82
CA SER A 646 -3.01 -9.21 -27.54
C SER A 646 -2.80 -7.75 -27.18
N GLY A 647 -2.13 -6.95 -28.03
CA GLY A 647 -2.00 -5.50 -27.87
C GLY A 647 -0.56 -4.99 -27.91
N SER A 648 -0.34 -3.81 -27.34
CA SER A 648 0.97 -3.16 -27.27
C SER A 648 1.15 -2.33 -26.00
N GLY A 649 2.38 -1.90 -25.75
CA GLY A 649 2.76 -1.32 -24.47
C GLY A 649 2.86 -2.38 -23.36
N ARG A 650 3.76 -2.19 -22.41
CA ARG A 650 3.78 -2.96 -21.16
C ARG A 650 4.39 -2.19 -20.00
N TYR A 651 4.01 -2.56 -18.79
CA TYR A 651 4.75 -2.22 -17.58
C TYR A 651 5.62 -3.42 -17.19
N LEU A 652 6.87 -3.16 -16.82
CA LEU A 652 7.77 -4.14 -16.21
C LEU A 652 8.51 -3.42 -15.08
N ASP A 653 8.39 -3.94 -13.85
CA ASP A 653 9.01 -3.39 -12.64
C ASP A 653 8.77 -1.88 -12.45
N GLY A 654 7.52 -1.44 -12.71
CA GLY A 654 7.10 -0.04 -12.59
C GLY A 654 7.51 0.87 -13.76
N VAL A 655 8.27 0.37 -14.74
CA VAL A 655 8.70 1.11 -15.94
C VAL A 655 7.76 0.82 -17.11
N PHE A 656 7.30 1.87 -17.79
CA PHE A 656 6.45 1.76 -18.97
C PHE A 656 7.27 1.69 -20.26
N TYR A 657 6.98 0.69 -21.10
CA TYR A 657 7.60 0.46 -22.40
C TYR A 657 6.55 0.64 -23.51
N PRO A 658 6.44 1.84 -24.13
CA PRO A 658 5.41 2.14 -25.11
C PRO A 658 5.56 1.32 -26.41
N ASP A 659 6.80 1.02 -26.82
CA ASP A 659 7.09 0.37 -28.11
C ASP A 659 6.90 -1.15 -28.09
N PHE A 660 6.62 -1.74 -26.92
CA PHE A 660 6.41 -3.17 -26.80
C PHE A 660 5.21 -3.63 -27.64
N LYS A 661 5.37 -4.71 -28.40
CA LYS A 661 4.28 -5.37 -29.14
C LYS A 661 4.11 -6.79 -28.62
N ALA A 662 2.88 -7.19 -28.30
CA ALA A 662 2.61 -8.54 -27.83
C ALA A 662 2.86 -9.55 -28.97
N ASP A 663 3.68 -10.55 -28.69
CA ASP A 663 3.94 -11.67 -29.60
C ASP A 663 2.92 -12.81 -29.46
N TRP A 664 1.92 -12.66 -28.60
CA TRP A 664 0.85 -13.64 -28.38
C TRP A 664 -0.52 -13.13 -28.81
N CYS A 665 -1.39 -14.09 -29.14
CA CYS A 665 -2.83 -13.94 -29.32
C CYS A 665 -3.50 -14.77 -28.20
N ALA A 666 -3.94 -14.11 -27.12
CA ALA A 666 -4.67 -14.77 -26.03
C ALA A 666 -6.05 -15.21 -26.52
N SER A 667 -6.49 -16.42 -26.13
CA SER A 667 -7.78 -16.99 -26.55
C SER A 667 -8.96 -16.18 -26.05
N GLU A 668 -8.92 -15.74 -24.79
CA GLU A 668 -9.91 -14.82 -24.18
C GLU A 668 -10.19 -13.62 -25.09
N HIS A 669 -9.13 -12.89 -25.49
CA HIS A 669 -9.26 -11.75 -26.39
C HIS A 669 -9.93 -12.10 -27.73
N GLN A 670 -9.71 -13.32 -28.25
CA GLN A 670 -10.34 -13.74 -29.50
C GLN A 670 -11.84 -13.98 -29.32
N PHE A 671 -12.26 -14.52 -28.18
CA PHE A 671 -13.67 -14.70 -27.86
C PHE A 671 -14.38 -13.34 -27.71
N ASP A 672 -13.75 -12.39 -27.01
CA ASP A 672 -14.29 -11.04 -26.86
C ASP A 672 -14.48 -10.34 -28.23
N LEU A 673 -13.47 -10.43 -29.09
CA LEU A 673 -13.51 -9.91 -30.46
C LEU A 673 -14.58 -10.60 -31.30
N TRP A 674 -14.75 -11.91 -31.14
CA TRP A 674 -15.80 -12.64 -31.83
C TRP A 674 -17.18 -12.16 -31.41
N PHE A 675 -17.45 -12.02 -30.10
CA PHE A 675 -18.73 -11.51 -29.61
C PHE A 675 -19.00 -10.08 -30.10
N LEU A 676 -17.97 -9.24 -30.17
CA LEU A 676 -18.06 -7.92 -30.78
C LEU A 676 -18.44 -8.01 -32.26
N PHE A 677 -17.70 -8.77 -33.06
CA PHE A 677 -17.95 -8.85 -34.50
C PHE A 677 -19.29 -9.49 -34.83
N ASP A 678 -19.70 -10.51 -34.08
CA ASP A 678 -21.01 -11.13 -34.19
C ASP A 678 -22.13 -10.12 -33.90
N LEU A 679 -22.02 -9.36 -32.80
CA LEU A 679 -23.00 -8.33 -32.46
C LEU A 679 -23.03 -7.20 -33.50
N MET A 680 -21.87 -6.72 -33.96
CA MET A 680 -21.79 -5.72 -35.03
C MET A 680 -22.43 -6.21 -36.33
N GLY A 681 -22.21 -7.49 -36.68
CA GLY A 681 -22.87 -8.12 -37.83
C GLY A 681 -24.40 -8.13 -37.69
N ARG A 682 -24.92 -8.51 -36.50
CA ARG A 682 -26.36 -8.47 -36.19
C ARG A 682 -26.97 -7.07 -36.21
N LEU A 683 -26.17 -6.04 -35.89
CA LEU A 683 -26.55 -4.64 -35.97
C LEU A 683 -26.41 -4.05 -37.39
N GLY A 684 -25.99 -4.85 -38.38
CA GLY A 684 -25.90 -4.45 -39.78
C GLY A 684 -24.63 -3.67 -40.15
N PHE A 685 -23.56 -3.72 -39.35
CA PHE A 685 -22.27 -3.14 -39.76
C PHE A 685 -21.64 -3.99 -40.88
N THR A 686 -21.35 -3.34 -42.01
CA THR A 686 -20.85 -4.00 -43.22
C THR A 686 -19.59 -4.83 -42.97
N GLY A 687 -19.60 -6.09 -43.39
CA GLY A 687 -18.44 -6.99 -43.34
C GLY A 687 -18.16 -7.66 -41.99
N TYR A 688 -18.90 -7.31 -40.92
CA TYR A 688 -18.62 -7.84 -39.58
C TYR A 688 -19.17 -9.25 -39.35
N ALA A 689 -20.23 -9.65 -40.06
CA ALA A 689 -20.71 -11.03 -40.03
C ALA A 689 -19.67 -12.00 -40.62
N GLU A 690 -19.04 -11.63 -41.74
CA GLU A 690 -17.98 -12.39 -42.37
C GLU A 690 -16.71 -12.42 -41.51
N LYS A 691 -16.36 -11.30 -40.86
CA LYS A 691 -15.26 -11.25 -39.89
C LYS A 691 -15.49 -12.16 -38.69
N ALA A 692 -16.69 -12.13 -38.10
CA ALA A 692 -17.05 -13.01 -36.99
C ALA A 692 -16.92 -14.48 -37.38
N LYS A 693 -17.41 -14.85 -38.57
CA LYS A 693 -17.25 -16.21 -39.10
C LYS A 693 -15.77 -16.58 -39.29
N ALA A 694 -14.99 -15.73 -39.95
CA ALA A 694 -13.57 -16.00 -40.21
C ALA A 694 -12.76 -16.14 -38.91
N LEU A 695 -13.07 -15.32 -37.90
CA LEU A 695 -12.44 -15.41 -36.58
C LEU A 695 -12.86 -16.69 -35.84
N ALA A 696 -14.13 -17.08 -35.89
CA ALA A 696 -14.59 -18.35 -35.32
C ALA A 696 -13.88 -19.55 -35.93
N ASP A 697 -13.76 -19.59 -37.27
CA ASP A 697 -13.07 -20.65 -37.98
C ASP A 697 -11.58 -20.72 -37.53
N ALA A 698 -10.90 -19.57 -37.42
CA ALA A 698 -9.52 -19.51 -36.94
C ALA A 698 -9.35 -19.93 -35.47
N ILE A 699 -10.27 -19.54 -34.58
CA ILE A 699 -10.27 -19.95 -33.17
C ILE A 699 -10.42 -21.47 -33.07
N MET A 700 -11.40 -22.04 -33.77
CA MET A 700 -11.67 -23.47 -33.73
C MET A 700 -10.57 -24.32 -34.36
N GLU A 701 -9.90 -23.83 -35.40
CA GLU A 701 -8.77 -24.51 -36.02
C GLU A 701 -7.52 -24.51 -35.12
N LYS A 702 -7.24 -23.37 -34.46
CA LYS A 702 -5.91 -23.12 -33.86
C LYS A 702 -5.87 -23.26 -32.35
N LEU A 703 -6.98 -23.03 -31.66
CA LEU A 703 -7.02 -22.90 -30.20
C LEU A 703 -7.83 -24.00 -29.52
N TRP A 704 -8.69 -24.71 -30.24
CA TRP A 704 -9.50 -25.81 -29.70
C TRP A 704 -8.66 -27.07 -29.44
N VAL A 705 -8.89 -27.71 -28.29
CA VAL A 705 -8.25 -28.97 -27.90
C VAL A 705 -9.28 -30.09 -27.92
N GLU A 706 -9.31 -30.83 -29.03
CA GLU A 706 -10.36 -31.82 -29.30
C GLU A 706 -10.35 -33.00 -28.33
N ASP A 707 -9.23 -33.40 -27.72
CA ASP A 707 -9.25 -34.53 -26.77
C ASP A 707 -9.67 -34.10 -25.34
N GLU A 708 -9.45 -32.83 -24.99
CA GLU A 708 -9.71 -32.32 -23.65
C GLU A 708 -11.06 -31.58 -23.54
N GLY A 709 -11.61 -31.12 -24.66
CA GLY A 709 -12.87 -30.37 -24.68
C GLY A 709 -12.76 -28.99 -24.07
N ARG A 710 -11.67 -28.27 -24.38
CA ARG A 710 -11.37 -26.92 -23.91
C ARG A 710 -10.53 -26.15 -24.94
N PHE A 711 -10.13 -24.93 -24.61
CA PHE A 711 -9.21 -24.12 -25.41
C PHE A 711 -7.82 -24.01 -24.77
N TYR A 712 -6.79 -23.82 -25.59
CA TYR A 712 -5.49 -23.32 -25.17
C TYR A 712 -5.60 -21.90 -24.60
N ALA A 713 -4.66 -21.47 -23.76
CA ALA A 713 -4.65 -20.10 -23.24
C ALA A 713 -4.41 -19.05 -24.35
N GLY A 714 -3.74 -19.46 -25.43
CA GLY A 714 -3.50 -18.61 -26.58
C GLY A 714 -2.47 -19.21 -27.52
N MET A 715 -1.92 -18.37 -28.39
CA MET A 715 -0.89 -18.77 -29.36
C MET A 715 0.18 -17.68 -29.52
N ARG A 716 1.44 -18.10 -29.53
CA ARG A 716 2.63 -17.28 -29.83
C ARG A 716 3.16 -17.62 -31.22
N THR A 717 4.13 -16.85 -31.71
CA THR A 717 4.88 -17.19 -32.93
C THR A 717 5.55 -18.58 -32.86
N THR A 718 5.83 -19.07 -31.65
CA THR A 718 6.46 -20.35 -31.38
C THR A 718 5.48 -21.52 -31.22
N GLY A 719 4.16 -21.26 -31.22
CA GLY A 719 3.12 -22.28 -31.06
C GLY A 719 2.12 -21.96 -29.94
N VAL A 720 1.30 -22.95 -29.58
CA VAL A 720 0.22 -22.82 -28.61
C VAL A 720 0.72 -22.68 -27.17
N ASP A 721 0.03 -21.85 -26.38
CA ASP A 721 0.18 -21.79 -24.93
C ASP A 721 -0.75 -22.83 -24.29
N LYS A 722 -0.14 -23.86 -23.70
CA LYS A 722 -0.87 -25.02 -23.17
C LYS A 722 -1.51 -24.77 -21.81
N ALA A 723 -1.28 -23.60 -21.19
CA ALA A 723 -1.94 -23.24 -19.95
C ALA A 723 -3.47 -23.27 -20.09
N SER A 724 -4.15 -23.42 -18.97
CA SER A 724 -5.61 -23.55 -18.92
C SER A 724 -6.20 -22.65 -17.83
N PRO A 725 -6.21 -21.32 -18.04
CA PRO A 725 -6.90 -20.39 -17.16
C PRO A 725 -8.43 -20.55 -17.26
N LEU A 726 -9.13 -20.07 -16.23
CA LEU A 726 -10.58 -20.19 -16.10
C LEU A 726 -11.36 -19.50 -17.22
N ASP A 727 -10.95 -18.30 -17.58
CA ASP A 727 -11.54 -17.47 -18.63
C ASP A 727 -11.59 -18.20 -19.99
N CYS A 728 -10.54 -18.94 -20.35
CA CYS A 728 -10.47 -19.66 -21.62
C CYS A 728 -11.48 -20.82 -21.70
N ALA A 729 -11.76 -21.48 -20.58
CA ALA A 729 -12.75 -22.55 -20.52
C ALA A 729 -14.19 -22.01 -20.37
N SER A 730 -14.37 -20.88 -19.68
CA SER A 730 -15.68 -20.28 -19.45
C SER A 730 -16.14 -19.38 -20.61
N TRP A 731 -15.39 -18.34 -20.99
CA TRP A 731 -15.71 -17.47 -22.12
C TRP A 731 -15.63 -18.28 -23.43
N GLY A 732 -14.66 -19.19 -23.53
CA GLY A 732 -14.57 -20.13 -24.66
C GLY A 732 -15.76 -21.08 -24.74
N GLY A 733 -16.28 -21.53 -23.59
CA GLY A 733 -17.53 -22.29 -23.51
C GLY A 733 -18.74 -21.50 -24.01
N LEU A 734 -18.84 -20.22 -23.63
CA LEU A 734 -19.90 -19.31 -24.10
C LEU A 734 -19.78 -19.04 -25.60
N PHE A 735 -18.58 -18.78 -26.09
CA PHE A 735 -18.28 -18.64 -27.52
C PHE A 735 -18.73 -19.88 -28.29
N VAL A 736 -18.24 -21.07 -27.90
CA VAL A 736 -18.53 -22.29 -28.65
C VAL A 736 -19.99 -22.72 -28.52
N ALA A 737 -20.72 -22.32 -27.47
CA ALA A 737 -22.17 -22.56 -27.37
C ALA A 737 -22.98 -21.87 -28.49
N ASN A 738 -22.40 -20.89 -29.19
CA ASN A 738 -23.01 -20.26 -30.36
C ASN A 738 -22.68 -20.98 -31.68
N ILE A 739 -21.81 -22.00 -31.64
CA ILE A 739 -21.35 -22.76 -32.80
C ILE A 739 -21.74 -24.24 -32.64
N ASP A 740 -21.41 -24.84 -31.50
CA ASP A 740 -21.57 -26.25 -31.17
C ASP A 740 -21.87 -26.41 -29.65
N MET A 741 -23.12 -26.74 -29.34
CA MET A 741 -23.59 -26.95 -27.96
C MET A 741 -22.97 -28.16 -27.27
N GLU A 742 -22.54 -29.18 -28.01
CA GLU A 742 -21.90 -30.36 -27.42
C GLU A 742 -20.48 -30.03 -26.96
N LYS A 743 -19.72 -29.29 -27.78
CA LYS A 743 -18.41 -28.75 -27.38
C LYS A 743 -18.51 -27.81 -26.17
N ALA A 744 -19.57 -27.01 -26.09
CA ALA A 744 -19.82 -26.15 -24.93
C ALA A 744 -20.04 -26.96 -23.63
N ARG A 745 -20.78 -28.07 -23.69
CA ARG A 745 -20.95 -28.97 -22.54
C ARG A 745 -19.65 -29.62 -22.10
N ARG A 746 -18.75 -29.90 -23.05
CA ARG A 746 -17.41 -30.42 -22.75
C ARG A 746 -16.54 -29.39 -22.05
N CYS A 747 -16.58 -28.12 -22.49
CA CYS A 747 -15.96 -27.01 -21.75
C CYS A 747 -16.50 -26.93 -20.32
N PHE A 748 -17.82 -27.00 -20.15
CA PHE A 748 -18.46 -26.96 -18.84
C PHE A 748 -18.04 -28.13 -17.93
N THR A 749 -17.89 -29.32 -18.51
CA THR A 749 -17.38 -30.49 -17.78
C THR A 749 -15.92 -30.28 -17.35
N TYR A 750 -15.08 -29.72 -18.23
CA TYR A 750 -13.68 -29.42 -17.94
C TYR A 750 -13.54 -28.43 -16.78
N LEU A 751 -14.42 -27.42 -16.70
CA LEU A 751 -14.43 -26.41 -15.64
C LEU A 751 -14.51 -26.99 -14.23
N GLY A 752 -15.08 -28.20 -14.04
CA GLY A 752 -15.11 -28.88 -12.74
C GLY A 752 -13.71 -29.06 -12.10
N ARG A 753 -12.64 -29.06 -12.90
CA ARG A 753 -11.25 -29.10 -12.43
C ARG A 753 -10.79 -27.81 -11.74
N LEU A 754 -11.45 -26.70 -12.04
CA LEU A 754 -11.15 -25.38 -11.50
C LEU A 754 -12.08 -25.01 -10.33
N TRP A 755 -13.01 -25.89 -9.95
CA TRP A 755 -13.82 -25.69 -8.75
C TRP A 755 -12.93 -25.62 -7.51
N TYR A 756 -13.14 -24.62 -6.67
CA TYR A 756 -12.31 -24.35 -5.49
C TYR A 756 -13.13 -23.75 -4.36
N ALA A 757 -12.70 -24.00 -3.13
CA ALA A 757 -13.24 -23.39 -1.93
C ALA A 757 -12.09 -22.79 -1.13
N THR A 758 -12.21 -21.50 -0.81
CA THR A 758 -11.37 -20.83 0.20
C THR A 758 -12.03 -20.99 1.57
N HIS A 759 -11.41 -20.40 2.60
CA HIS A 759 -12.02 -20.28 3.92
C HIS A 759 -13.35 -19.49 3.91
N ASP A 760 -13.55 -18.56 2.98
CA ASP A 760 -14.72 -17.68 2.95
C ASP A 760 -15.84 -18.17 2.03
N ALA A 761 -15.49 -18.69 0.86
CA ALA A 761 -16.44 -18.90 -0.23
C ALA A 761 -16.08 -20.10 -1.11
N THR A 762 -17.03 -20.51 -1.95
CA THR A 762 -16.83 -21.58 -2.94
C THR A 762 -17.20 -21.07 -4.32
N GLY A 763 -16.36 -21.36 -5.30
CA GLY A 763 -16.53 -20.96 -6.69
C GLY A 763 -15.45 -21.56 -7.58
N TYR A 764 -14.90 -20.77 -8.49
CA TYR A 764 -13.86 -21.21 -9.41
C TYR A 764 -12.57 -20.40 -9.27
N THR A 765 -11.44 -21.11 -9.36
CA THR A 765 -10.11 -20.49 -9.32
C THR A 765 -9.69 -19.98 -10.70
N PRO A 766 -9.11 -18.76 -10.80
CA PRO A 766 -8.67 -18.21 -12.09
C PRO A 766 -7.51 -19.02 -12.67
N TYR A 767 -6.62 -19.49 -11.78
CA TYR A 767 -5.41 -20.23 -12.12
C TYR A 767 -5.31 -21.51 -11.30
N HIS A 768 -4.64 -22.52 -11.86
CA HIS A 768 -4.38 -23.78 -11.18
C HIS A 768 -2.91 -24.20 -11.38
N PRO A 769 -2.16 -24.51 -10.30
CA PRO A 769 -0.74 -24.87 -10.36
C PRO A 769 -0.41 -25.97 -11.36
N GLU A 770 -1.25 -27.01 -11.41
CA GLU A 770 -1.03 -28.16 -12.29
C GLU A 770 -1.41 -27.89 -13.76
N TYR A 771 -2.07 -26.77 -14.06
CA TYR A 771 -2.60 -26.47 -15.39
C TYR A 771 -1.96 -25.22 -16.01
N GLY A 772 -0.64 -25.14 -15.92
CA GLY A 772 0.18 -24.11 -16.57
C GLY A 772 0.54 -22.90 -15.71
N TYR A 773 0.17 -22.90 -14.42
CA TYR A 773 0.43 -21.78 -13.51
C TYR A 773 1.14 -22.22 -12.21
N PRO A 774 2.32 -22.88 -12.29
CA PRO A 774 2.97 -23.52 -11.12
C PRO A 774 3.30 -22.58 -9.97
N ASN A 775 3.36 -21.27 -10.21
CA ASN A 775 3.69 -20.24 -9.23
C ASN A 775 2.48 -19.43 -8.75
N LYS A 776 1.26 -19.74 -9.19
CA LYS A 776 0.04 -19.02 -8.77
C LYS A 776 -0.65 -19.77 -7.64
N GLN A 777 -1.10 -19.03 -6.64
CA GLN A 777 -1.99 -19.56 -5.62
C GLN A 777 -3.41 -19.68 -6.17
N ARG A 778 -4.23 -20.48 -5.48
CA ARG A 778 -5.65 -20.65 -5.80
C ARG A 778 -6.48 -19.73 -4.91
N GLY A 779 -7.52 -19.17 -5.48
CA GLY A 779 -8.55 -18.43 -4.77
C GLY A 779 -9.89 -18.58 -5.47
N VAL A 780 -10.91 -17.87 -5.01
CA VAL A 780 -12.21 -17.79 -5.68
C VAL A 780 -12.30 -16.44 -6.38
N TRP A 781 -12.30 -16.46 -7.71
CA TRP A 781 -12.46 -15.29 -8.55
C TRP A 781 -13.94 -15.11 -8.90
N VAL A 782 -14.55 -14.02 -8.42
CA VAL A 782 -16.00 -13.79 -8.53
C VAL A 782 -16.43 -13.63 -9.98
N GLU A 783 -15.73 -12.80 -10.74
CA GLU A 783 -16.00 -12.59 -12.17
C GLU A 783 -15.94 -13.91 -12.94
N GLY A 784 -14.87 -14.69 -12.78
CA GLY A 784 -14.73 -15.97 -13.46
C GLY A 784 -15.85 -16.95 -13.08
N SER A 785 -16.18 -17.02 -11.79
CA SER A 785 -17.27 -17.86 -11.27
C SER A 785 -18.64 -17.45 -11.84
N ALA A 786 -18.90 -16.14 -11.94
CA ALA A 786 -20.10 -15.61 -12.57
C ALA A 786 -20.14 -15.91 -14.07
N GLY A 787 -19.00 -15.90 -14.77
CA GLY A 787 -18.90 -16.35 -16.16
C GLY A 787 -19.21 -17.84 -16.33
N VAL A 788 -18.81 -18.70 -15.39
CA VAL A 788 -19.23 -20.12 -15.38
C VAL A 788 -20.73 -20.26 -15.15
N ALA A 789 -21.30 -19.48 -14.22
CA ALA A 789 -22.75 -19.45 -14.02
C ALA A 789 -23.47 -19.02 -15.30
N LEU A 790 -22.97 -18.00 -16.00
CA LEU A 790 -23.53 -17.53 -17.26
C LEU A 790 -23.47 -18.62 -18.36
N LEU A 791 -22.38 -19.40 -18.42
CA LEU A 791 -22.28 -20.57 -19.30
C LEU A 791 -23.31 -21.66 -18.93
N ALA A 792 -23.47 -21.99 -17.65
CA ALA A 792 -24.47 -22.95 -17.20
C ALA A 792 -25.87 -22.55 -17.68
N ARG A 793 -26.20 -21.26 -17.60
CA ARG A 793 -27.46 -20.72 -18.13
C ARG A 793 -27.57 -20.84 -19.64
N ARG A 794 -26.50 -20.55 -20.38
CA ARG A 794 -26.49 -20.74 -21.84
C ARG A 794 -26.74 -22.20 -22.25
N LEU A 795 -26.38 -23.15 -21.39
CA LEU A 795 -26.64 -24.58 -21.52
C LEU A 795 -28.02 -25.02 -21.02
N GLY A 796 -28.81 -24.11 -20.44
CA GLY A 796 -30.15 -24.37 -19.92
C GLY A 796 -30.19 -24.84 -18.46
N ASP A 797 -29.08 -24.70 -17.71
CA ASP A 797 -28.96 -25.11 -16.32
C ASP A 797 -28.95 -23.91 -15.37
N ASP A 798 -30.11 -23.27 -15.24
CA ASP A 798 -30.33 -22.15 -14.30
C ASP A 798 -30.15 -22.57 -12.83
N THR A 799 -30.27 -23.86 -12.51
CA THR A 799 -30.13 -24.36 -11.11
C THR A 799 -28.68 -24.33 -10.68
N THR A 800 -27.79 -24.91 -11.50
CA THR A 800 -26.34 -24.86 -11.24
C THR A 800 -25.83 -23.43 -11.27
N ALA A 801 -26.33 -22.59 -12.18
CA ALA A 801 -25.97 -21.18 -12.21
C ALA A 801 -26.29 -20.45 -10.90
N MET A 802 -27.50 -20.65 -10.36
CA MET A 802 -27.89 -20.03 -9.09
C MET A 802 -27.08 -20.60 -7.91
N ASP A 803 -26.78 -21.90 -7.89
CA ASP A 803 -25.93 -22.51 -6.85
C ASP A 803 -24.53 -21.89 -6.82
N ILE A 804 -23.91 -21.70 -7.99
CA ILE A 804 -22.59 -21.04 -8.10
C ILE A 804 -22.66 -19.62 -7.52
N LEU A 805 -23.60 -18.79 -7.98
CA LEU A 805 -23.71 -17.40 -7.54
C LEU A 805 -24.06 -17.27 -6.05
N ALA A 806 -24.90 -18.16 -5.54
CA ALA A 806 -25.29 -18.19 -4.13
C ALA A 806 -24.09 -18.47 -3.21
N ARG A 807 -23.17 -19.34 -3.63
CA ARG A 807 -21.94 -19.66 -2.87
C ARG A 807 -20.92 -18.53 -2.81
N LEU A 808 -21.06 -17.50 -3.65
CA LEU A 808 -20.23 -16.29 -3.62
C LEU A 808 -20.74 -15.24 -2.63
N ALA A 809 -21.94 -15.41 -2.07
CA ALA A 809 -22.54 -14.42 -1.16
C ALA A 809 -21.71 -14.02 0.07
N PRO A 810 -20.80 -14.85 0.63
CA PRO A 810 -19.87 -14.41 1.66
C PRO A 810 -18.95 -13.26 1.21
N LEU A 811 -18.70 -13.13 -0.10
CA LEU A 811 -17.82 -12.12 -0.69
C LEU A 811 -18.54 -10.81 -1.04
N ARG A 812 -19.85 -10.72 -0.78
CA ARG A 812 -20.63 -9.50 -1.03
C ARG A 812 -20.43 -8.49 0.10
N THR A 813 -20.16 -7.24 -0.28
CA THR A 813 -20.09 -6.09 0.62
C THR A 813 -21.12 -5.03 0.20
N ARG A 814 -21.36 -4.01 1.04
CA ARG A 814 -22.22 -2.87 0.67
C ARG A 814 -21.71 -2.05 -0.54
N TYR A 815 -20.50 -2.31 -1.01
CA TYR A 815 -19.89 -1.67 -2.17
C TYR A 815 -19.68 -2.66 -3.33
N GLY A 816 -20.26 -3.86 -3.24
CA GLY A 816 -20.14 -4.89 -4.24
C GLY A 816 -19.25 -6.05 -3.81
N TYR A 817 -18.81 -6.85 -4.77
CA TYR A 817 -18.11 -8.12 -4.52
C TYR A 817 -16.59 -7.96 -4.48
N ILE A 818 -15.96 -8.71 -3.55
CA ILE A 818 -14.51 -8.92 -3.47
C ILE A 818 -14.15 -10.31 -4.01
N ASP A 819 -12.88 -10.53 -4.33
CA ASP A 819 -12.35 -11.87 -4.53
C ASP A 819 -11.90 -12.50 -3.20
N SER A 820 -11.80 -13.83 -3.14
CA SER A 820 -11.34 -14.54 -1.94
C SER A 820 -10.03 -15.26 -2.19
N CYS A 821 -9.08 -15.09 -1.28
CA CYS A 821 -7.78 -15.75 -1.29
C CYS A 821 -7.46 -16.24 0.12
N ASP A 822 -6.97 -17.47 0.26
CA ASP A 822 -6.51 -17.98 1.57
C ASP A 822 -5.21 -17.29 2.02
N TYR A 823 -4.45 -16.73 1.08
CA TYR A 823 -3.18 -16.06 1.32
C TYR A 823 -3.11 -14.74 0.51
N PRO A 824 -3.85 -13.70 0.92
CA PRO A 824 -3.99 -12.47 0.14
C PRO A 824 -2.67 -11.73 -0.10
N ASP A 825 -1.68 -11.87 0.78
CA ASP A 825 -0.35 -11.28 0.57
C ASP A 825 0.47 -11.98 -0.54
N ASN A 826 0.04 -13.18 -0.96
CA ASN A 826 0.71 -14.04 -1.93
C ASN A 826 -0.16 -14.36 -3.15
N ASP A 827 -1.29 -13.67 -3.30
CA ASP A 827 -2.20 -13.79 -4.43
C ASP A 827 -2.29 -12.44 -5.16
N ASP A 828 -2.48 -12.48 -6.48
CA ASP A 828 -2.55 -11.27 -7.31
C ASP A 828 -3.96 -10.68 -7.37
N MET A 829 -4.94 -11.30 -6.69
CA MET A 829 -6.31 -10.84 -6.64
C MET A 829 -6.51 -9.74 -5.59
N PRO A 830 -7.02 -8.55 -5.97
CA PRO A 830 -7.26 -7.48 -5.01
C PRO A 830 -8.36 -7.86 -4.01
N PRO A 831 -8.14 -7.68 -2.69
CA PRO A 831 -9.14 -8.02 -1.67
C PRO A 831 -10.19 -6.91 -1.49
N TRP A 832 -10.45 -6.10 -2.53
CA TRP A 832 -11.30 -4.91 -2.45
C TRP A 832 -12.54 -5.01 -3.32
N PRO A 833 -13.66 -4.40 -2.90
CA PRO A 833 -14.86 -4.39 -3.72
C PRO A 833 -14.59 -3.74 -5.06
N SER A 834 -15.00 -4.39 -6.15
CA SER A 834 -14.78 -3.89 -7.50
C SER A 834 -16.10 -3.73 -8.27
N SER A 835 -16.13 -2.72 -9.14
CA SER A 835 -17.22 -2.54 -10.09
C SER A 835 -17.35 -3.76 -11.02
N CYS A 836 -16.21 -4.33 -11.44
CA CYS A 836 -16.18 -5.48 -12.35
C CYS A 836 -16.88 -6.72 -11.76
N ASN A 837 -16.44 -7.17 -10.58
CA ASN A 837 -17.00 -8.36 -9.92
C ASN A 837 -18.51 -8.21 -9.70
N THR A 838 -18.93 -7.02 -9.28
CA THR A 838 -20.34 -6.70 -9.03
C THR A 838 -21.16 -6.67 -10.32
N ALA A 839 -20.62 -6.10 -11.40
CA ALA A 839 -21.26 -6.07 -12.71
C ALA A 839 -21.44 -7.49 -13.29
N TRP A 840 -20.45 -8.36 -13.11
CA TRP A 840 -20.57 -9.77 -13.50
C TRP A 840 -21.67 -10.51 -12.75
N MET A 841 -21.83 -10.26 -11.45
CA MET A 841 -22.95 -10.82 -10.68
C MET A 841 -24.31 -10.38 -11.24
N ILE A 842 -24.44 -9.11 -11.65
CA ILE A 842 -25.65 -8.60 -12.32
C ILE A 842 -25.89 -9.34 -13.64
N LEU A 843 -24.86 -9.45 -14.50
CA LEU A 843 -24.98 -10.08 -15.80
C LEU A 843 -25.24 -11.59 -15.72
N ALA A 844 -24.68 -12.29 -14.73
CA ALA A 844 -24.98 -13.70 -14.50
C ALA A 844 -26.41 -13.91 -13.95
N CYS A 845 -26.98 -12.91 -13.26
CA CYS A 845 -28.36 -12.94 -12.76
C CYS A 845 -29.38 -12.55 -13.82
N ASP A 846 -29.11 -11.52 -14.61
CA ASP A 846 -30.00 -11.04 -15.67
C ASP A 846 -29.21 -10.52 -16.88
N PRO A 847 -28.78 -11.43 -17.79
CA PRO A 847 -27.91 -11.07 -18.90
C PRO A 847 -28.62 -10.31 -20.03
N GLN A 848 -29.94 -10.43 -20.18
CA GLN A 848 -30.72 -9.68 -21.18
C GLN A 848 -30.17 -9.74 -22.61
N GLY A 849 -29.68 -10.91 -23.04
CA GLY A 849 -29.07 -11.12 -24.35
C GLY A 849 -27.58 -10.78 -24.43
N PHE A 850 -26.96 -10.37 -23.31
CA PHE A 850 -25.51 -10.28 -23.19
C PHE A 850 -24.89 -11.63 -23.58
N TRP A 851 -23.96 -11.60 -24.54
CA TRP A 851 -23.32 -12.78 -25.11
C TRP A 851 -24.27 -13.91 -25.53
N ASN A 852 -25.43 -13.53 -26.05
CA ASN A 852 -26.47 -14.44 -26.53
C ASN A 852 -27.04 -15.35 -25.42
N VAL A 853 -26.96 -14.91 -24.16
CA VAL A 853 -27.61 -15.57 -23.03
C VAL A 853 -28.88 -14.80 -22.66
N ASN A 854 -30.01 -15.49 -22.66
CA ASN A 854 -31.31 -14.90 -22.32
C ASN A 854 -31.53 -14.83 -20.81
N SER A 855 -32.45 -13.96 -20.38
CA SER A 855 -32.92 -13.85 -18.98
C SER A 855 -33.49 -15.17 -18.46
N PRO A 856 -33.46 -15.40 -17.13
CA PRO A 856 -33.69 -16.74 -16.58
C PRO A 856 -35.17 -17.10 -16.70
N VAL A 857 -35.45 -18.38 -16.94
CA VAL A 857 -36.85 -18.84 -17.09
C VAL A 857 -37.55 -18.92 -15.72
N LEU A 858 -36.80 -18.94 -14.62
CA LEU A 858 -37.29 -19.12 -13.26
C LEU A 858 -37.07 -17.87 -12.35
N PRO A 859 -37.73 -16.72 -12.61
CA PRO A 859 -37.70 -15.60 -11.68
C PRO A 859 -38.43 -16.01 -10.38
N GLY A 860 -37.70 -16.13 -9.26
CA GLY A 860 -38.30 -16.32 -7.93
C GLY A 860 -38.14 -17.70 -7.28
N ARG A 861 -37.31 -18.61 -7.81
CA ARG A 861 -36.85 -19.75 -7.00
C ARG A 861 -35.80 -19.29 -6.00
N TYR A 862 -36.18 -19.40 -4.74
CA TYR A 862 -35.36 -19.14 -3.57
C TYR A 862 -34.41 -20.31 -3.33
N TYR A 863 -33.11 -20.09 -3.47
CA TYR A 863 -32.10 -21.11 -3.22
C TYR A 863 -31.58 -20.98 -1.79
N LYS A 864 -31.82 -22.02 -0.98
CA LYS A 864 -31.40 -22.10 0.43
C LYS A 864 -30.06 -22.85 0.47
N TYR A 865 -29.01 -22.22 0.98
CA TYR A 865 -27.70 -22.85 1.20
C TYR A 865 -27.21 -22.63 2.63
#